data_AF-A0A8S1GPP4-F1
#
_entry.id   AF-A0A8S1GPP4-F1
#
_cell.length_a   1.000
_cell.length_b   1.000
_cell.length_c   1.000
_cell.angle_alpha   90.00
_cell.angle_beta   90.00
_cell.angle_gamma   90.00
#
_symmetry.space_group_name_H-M   'P 1'
#
loop_
_entity.id
_entity.type
_entity.pdbx_description
1 polymer ?
#
loop_
_entity_poly.entity_id
_entity_poly.type
_entity_poly.pdbx_seq_one_letter_code
_entity_poly.pdbx_strand_id
1 'polypeptide(L)'
;MDYKGIRSLSRYLMDPQFNRLPLTLSLEEVQQLSIIEEILLMIMDRDSNVIPSIFTMTEVNKGVAKQAYIFPRLAHALSQLCIYFRPVADLSHVVGRSFLFPLPQHPCFSSSAPSWRIDGTALHAHIPRFQHQFLPYRTEQSNSQTLFTHNRSHKFKAPYDVLLSVLICEVMAEAEQLPENEAIPRYQWENILSIIHQGIHLQILNIQHFLSVLRGLVKSANYTRARDEVMWIVLQITGTFSNTPRFEEALNEIIELYKVLFDGEVTWMGASDHIAQFVRFLAAACTWMLLEGKEGLPAPNESIKRQINFIAEGAEKIDSKDDAMLAVLANAYRSDTRVGRSVQIVFQQRLDSIPNDETLFQLSYGRHACNKITSFSSEFLDSLTLRAKGSVLGLCLGSLRNFTSERCPSPAVLDTLAKLISTLEYELGVKPLMNLLQRSLYISNTPNSVETAREQCHILYDFLCYRVPTISLDEVRSEFVIFSLSYLFNLPILQNHQLYCVIEHTVMRNWCWSTYSETIAIGFRHFSKPIQSSSRTTVFLYPGSFPTPSEGKQYPICPEIFRMYLISLMRAIKITGHEVSMDECYFAELVSTLGWPESMKHSFPDWALRSVNTGTNTIVSADLQKAVNTDYNLNLGMGAEHYMNYSQNQNENSPTILAVIFFHIIERRDNTLPLEFYKILQRKSARDIVIATNYLVDYVIAKIKDDLDNNESFSSISKALIEMVFRWHVVSADRLLLALVLHPTNDETSHIAMLLVHDFCTVKDFTDRVEYFHAHLPRKDHHSEYIRKLVDYHTVRFLKTYGG
;
A
#
# COMPACT_ATOMS: atom_id res chain seq x y z
N MET A 1 -19.83 58.25 1.27
CA MET A 1 -19.07 57.10 0.74
C MET A 1 -19.93 55.87 0.93
N ASP A 2 -19.84 54.88 0.03
CA ASP A 2 -20.47 53.58 0.28
C ASP A 2 -19.66 52.77 1.31
N TYR A 3 -20.22 51.68 1.83
CA TYR A 3 -19.58 50.87 2.87
C TYR A 3 -18.21 50.29 2.43
N LYS A 4 -18.00 50.07 1.12
CA LYS A 4 -16.71 49.63 0.57
C LYS A 4 -15.68 50.77 0.55
N GLY A 5 -16.12 51.98 0.22
CA GLY A 5 -15.32 53.19 0.34
C GLY A 5 -14.90 53.46 1.78
N ILE A 6 -15.83 53.32 2.73
CA ILE A 6 -15.53 53.46 4.17
C ILE A 6 -14.53 52.40 4.63
N ARG A 7 -14.66 51.15 4.19
CA ARG A 7 -13.66 50.10 4.46
C ARG A 7 -12.26 50.46 3.94
N SER A 8 -12.20 51.07 2.77
CA SER A 8 -10.93 51.49 2.15
C SER A 8 -10.31 52.64 2.93
N LEU A 9 -11.13 53.58 3.40
CA LEU A 9 -10.72 54.67 4.27
C LEU A 9 -10.24 54.16 5.63
N SER A 10 -10.98 53.27 6.28
CA SER A 10 -10.60 52.70 7.59
C SER A 10 -9.28 51.94 7.50
N ARG A 11 -9.06 51.17 6.43
CA ARG A 11 -7.79 50.49 6.16
C ARG A 11 -6.65 51.49 5.95
N TYR A 12 -6.88 52.54 5.17
CA TYR A 12 -5.86 53.57 4.92
C TYR A 12 -5.47 54.32 6.20
N LEU A 13 -6.43 54.61 7.08
CA LEU A 13 -6.15 55.26 8.36
C LEU A 13 -5.43 54.31 9.33
N MET A 14 -5.93 53.07 9.49
CA MET A 14 -5.46 52.14 10.52
C MET A 14 -4.04 51.56 10.31
N ASP A 15 -3.59 51.50 9.05
CA ASP A 15 -2.31 50.86 8.70
C ASP A 15 -1.27 51.87 8.17
N PRO A 16 -1.36 52.42 6.94
CA PRO A 16 -0.29 53.26 6.39
C PRO A 16 -0.17 54.64 7.03
N GLN A 17 -1.24 55.23 7.60
CA GLN A 17 -1.15 56.54 8.26
C GLN A 17 -0.64 56.43 9.70
N PHE A 18 -1.20 55.55 10.53
CA PHE A 18 -0.68 55.37 11.90
C PHE A 18 0.76 54.85 11.93
N ASN A 19 1.19 54.01 10.98
CA ASN A 19 2.58 53.57 10.90
C ASN A 19 3.58 54.71 10.61
N ARG A 20 3.12 55.85 10.07
CA ARG A 20 3.96 57.04 9.83
C ARG A 20 4.14 57.92 11.08
N LEU A 21 3.33 57.70 12.11
CA LEU A 21 3.44 58.45 13.35
C LEU A 21 4.59 57.93 14.22
N PRO A 22 5.29 58.82 14.95
CA PRO A 22 6.22 58.39 15.99
C PRO A 22 5.48 57.70 17.14
N LEU A 23 6.15 56.79 17.84
CA LEU A 23 5.59 56.05 18.98
C LEU A 23 5.36 56.94 20.22
N THR A 24 5.93 58.15 20.24
CA THR A 24 5.78 59.14 21.30
C THR A 24 5.38 60.48 20.67
N LEU A 25 4.25 61.03 21.10
CA LEU A 25 3.69 62.30 20.64
C LEU A 25 3.50 63.24 21.84
N SER A 26 3.64 64.54 21.63
CA SER A 26 3.29 65.55 22.64
C SER A 26 1.77 65.67 22.81
N LEU A 27 1.33 66.23 23.94
CA LEU A 27 -0.10 66.36 24.25
C LEU A 27 -0.85 67.22 23.21
N GLU A 28 -0.20 68.26 22.67
CA GLU A 28 -0.77 69.14 21.64
C GLU A 28 -0.92 68.40 20.29
N GLU A 29 0.05 67.58 19.92
CA GLU A 29 -0.01 66.76 18.70
C GLU A 29 -1.10 65.68 18.79
N VAL A 30 -1.29 65.07 19.97
CA VAL A 30 -2.39 64.11 20.21
C VAL A 30 -3.75 64.80 20.09
N GLN A 31 -3.89 66.03 20.59
CA GLN A 31 -5.12 66.80 20.44
C GLN A 31 -5.43 67.13 18.97
N GLN A 32 -4.43 67.45 18.15
CA GLN A 32 -4.63 67.68 16.72
C GLN A 32 -5.07 66.41 15.98
N LEU A 33 -4.59 65.23 16.41
CA LEU A 33 -4.93 63.94 15.81
C LEU A 33 -6.25 63.35 16.33
N SER A 34 -6.89 63.95 17.34
CA SER A 34 -8.16 63.50 17.91
C SER A 34 -9.32 63.40 16.90
N ILE A 35 -9.29 64.23 15.84
CA ILE A 35 -10.27 64.19 14.75
C ILE A 35 -10.23 62.84 14.01
N ILE A 36 -9.04 62.25 13.86
CA ILE A 36 -8.87 60.93 13.23
C ILE A 36 -9.40 59.83 14.15
N GLU A 37 -9.18 59.96 15.47
CA GLU A 37 -9.77 59.08 16.48
C GLU A 37 -11.32 59.13 16.42
N GLU A 38 -11.93 60.31 16.32
CA GLU A 38 -13.38 60.47 16.22
C GLU A 38 -13.98 59.85 14.96
N ILE A 39 -13.31 60.00 13.81
CA ILE A 39 -13.74 59.35 12.55
C ILE A 39 -13.71 57.83 12.70
N LEU A 40 -12.65 57.27 13.30
CA LEU A 40 -12.55 55.82 13.51
C LEU A 40 -13.58 55.32 14.52
N LEU A 41 -13.82 56.06 15.61
CA LEU A 41 -14.87 55.73 16.58
C LEU A 41 -16.26 55.74 15.92
N MET A 42 -16.55 56.70 15.04
CA MET A 42 -17.80 56.74 14.28
C MET A 42 -17.95 55.54 13.33
N ILE A 43 -16.86 55.12 12.67
CA ILE A 43 -16.85 53.94 11.78
C ILE A 43 -17.02 52.64 12.58
N MET A 44 -16.51 52.59 13.82
CA MET A 44 -16.59 51.42 14.70
C MET A 44 -17.90 51.35 15.49
N ASP A 45 -18.59 52.48 15.64
CA ASP A 45 -19.91 52.53 16.26
C ASP A 45 -20.94 51.74 15.44
N ARG A 46 -21.72 50.91 16.13
CA ARG A 46 -22.72 50.04 15.48
C ARG A 46 -24.00 50.81 15.18
N ASP A 47 -24.33 51.79 16.02
CA ASP A 47 -25.55 52.57 15.90
C ASP A 47 -25.47 53.53 14.69
N SER A 48 -24.25 53.94 14.32
CA SER A 48 -24.00 54.72 13.10
C SER A 48 -24.28 53.92 11.82
N ASN A 49 -24.19 52.59 11.87
CA ASN A 49 -24.44 51.64 10.78
C ASN A 49 -23.77 52.02 9.44
N VAL A 50 -22.60 52.66 9.51
CA VAL A 50 -21.87 53.18 8.34
C VAL A 50 -21.20 52.05 7.54
N ILE A 51 -20.81 50.97 8.23
CA ILE A 51 -20.21 49.77 7.64
C ILE A 51 -20.63 48.53 8.46
N PRO A 52 -20.85 47.36 7.82
CA PRO A 52 -20.99 46.10 8.56
C PRO A 52 -19.78 45.86 9.46
N SER A 53 -20.02 45.71 10.77
CA SER A 53 -18.95 45.61 11.79
C SER A 53 -17.96 44.46 11.52
N ILE A 54 -18.39 43.41 10.78
CA ILE A 54 -17.52 42.30 10.37
C ILE A 54 -16.40 42.76 9.44
N PHE A 55 -16.63 43.75 8.58
CA PHE A 55 -15.59 44.30 7.71
C PHE A 55 -14.59 45.13 8.50
N THR A 56 -15.06 45.90 9.49
CA THR A 56 -14.20 46.61 10.43
C THR A 56 -13.32 45.62 11.21
N MET A 57 -13.93 44.55 11.75
CA MET A 57 -13.20 43.46 12.41
C MET A 57 -12.18 42.77 11.49
N THR A 58 -12.54 42.55 10.23
CA THR A 58 -11.65 41.93 9.24
C THR A 58 -10.41 42.79 8.97
N GLU A 59 -10.56 44.12 8.89
CA GLU A 59 -9.41 45.01 8.72
C GLU A 59 -8.56 45.12 10.00
N VAL A 60 -9.20 45.12 11.18
CA VAL A 60 -8.49 45.08 12.47
C VAL A 60 -7.65 43.79 12.62
N ASN A 61 -8.23 42.63 12.29
CA ASN A 61 -7.55 41.33 12.39
C ASN A 61 -6.38 41.16 11.40
N LYS A 62 -6.36 41.91 10.30
CA LYS A 62 -5.21 41.92 9.37
C LYS A 62 -3.99 42.61 9.95
N GLY A 63 -4.16 43.40 11.00
CA GLY A 63 -3.11 44.14 11.68
C GLY A 63 -3.51 45.59 11.90
N VAL A 64 -3.32 46.06 13.13
CA VAL A 64 -3.45 47.46 13.51
C VAL A 64 -2.06 47.96 13.88
N ALA A 65 -1.66 49.13 13.37
CA ALA A 65 -0.39 49.76 13.73
C ALA A 65 -0.30 49.93 15.26
N LYS A 66 0.86 49.65 15.85
CA LYS A 66 1.07 49.79 17.31
C LYS A 66 0.76 51.21 17.81
N GLN A 67 0.98 52.20 16.95
CA GLN A 67 0.71 53.61 17.15
C GLN A 67 -0.79 53.94 17.29
N ALA A 68 -1.69 53.10 16.77
CA ALA A 68 -3.13 53.31 16.97
C ALA A 68 -3.54 53.12 18.44
N TYR A 69 -2.77 52.33 19.22
CA TYR A 69 -3.00 52.13 20.65
C TYR A 69 -2.53 53.32 21.52
N ILE A 70 -1.94 54.36 20.91
CA ILE A 70 -1.63 55.63 21.58
C ILE A 70 -2.93 56.35 21.98
N PHE A 71 -4.03 56.12 21.25
CA PHE A 71 -5.35 56.71 21.48
C PHE A 71 -6.19 55.82 22.42
N PRO A 72 -6.47 56.24 23.67
CA PRO A 72 -7.12 55.38 24.66
C PRO A 72 -8.56 54.99 24.30
N ARG A 73 -9.34 55.89 23.67
CA ARG A 73 -10.74 55.59 23.31
C ARG A 73 -10.79 54.64 22.13
N LEU A 74 -9.92 54.84 21.14
CA LEU A 74 -9.76 53.91 20.01
C LEU A 74 -9.30 52.53 20.48
N ALA A 75 -8.31 52.45 21.39
CA ALA A 75 -7.85 51.19 21.96
C ALA A 75 -8.97 50.44 22.71
N HIS A 76 -9.80 51.17 23.47
CA HIS A 76 -10.97 50.60 24.13
C HIS A 76 -12.00 50.10 23.10
N ALA A 77 -12.31 50.88 22.06
CA ALA A 77 -13.25 50.50 21.01
C ALA A 77 -12.78 49.26 20.22
N LEU A 78 -11.48 49.15 19.91
CA LEU A 78 -10.88 47.97 19.30
C LEU A 78 -11.01 46.73 20.19
N SER A 79 -10.75 46.87 21.49
CA SER A 79 -10.93 45.77 22.45
C SER A 79 -12.39 45.31 22.55
N GLN A 80 -13.34 46.26 22.65
CA GLN A 80 -14.76 45.97 22.68
C GLN A 80 -15.23 45.29 21.39
N LEU A 81 -14.77 45.75 20.24
CA LEU A 81 -15.06 45.12 18.94
C LEU A 81 -14.65 43.64 18.96
N CYS A 82 -13.45 43.31 19.47
CA CYS A 82 -13.00 41.92 19.63
C CYS A 82 -13.91 41.10 20.54
N ILE A 83 -14.37 41.66 21.66
CA ILE A 83 -15.27 40.99 22.59
C ILE A 83 -16.64 40.72 21.93
N TYR A 84 -17.18 41.66 21.17
CA TYR A 84 -18.47 41.51 20.49
C TYR A 84 -18.49 40.39 19.45
N PHE A 85 -17.37 40.09 18.81
CA PHE A 85 -17.27 39.01 17.83
C PHE A 85 -16.90 37.66 18.45
N ARG A 86 -16.61 37.59 19.76
CA ARG A 86 -16.30 36.33 20.44
C ARG A 86 -17.43 35.29 20.32
N PRO A 87 -18.73 35.62 20.56
CA PRO A 87 -19.81 34.65 20.38
C PRO A 87 -19.92 34.14 18.94
N VAL A 88 -19.61 34.98 17.95
CA VAL A 88 -19.61 34.58 16.53
C VAL A 88 -18.47 33.60 16.24
N ALA A 89 -17.28 33.83 16.83
CA ALA A 89 -16.18 32.89 16.74
C ALA A 89 -16.55 31.55 17.41
N ASP A 90 -17.17 31.59 18.59
CA ASP A 90 -17.60 30.40 19.33
C ASP A 90 -18.65 29.58 18.56
N LEU A 91 -19.55 30.22 17.79
CA LEU A 91 -20.51 29.54 16.91
C LEU A 91 -19.86 28.84 15.71
N SER A 92 -18.72 29.35 15.23
CA SER A 92 -18.00 28.81 14.08
C SER A 92 -16.95 27.77 14.44
N HIS A 93 -16.56 27.68 15.71
CA HIS A 93 -15.48 26.84 16.18
C HIS A 93 -16.01 25.52 16.77
N VAL A 94 -15.38 24.40 16.39
CA VAL A 94 -15.70 23.09 16.99
C VAL A 94 -15.17 23.05 18.43
N VAL A 95 -16.06 22.94 19.42
CA VAL A 95 -15.69 22.87 20.83
C VAL A 95 -14.73 21.69 21.06
N GLY A 96 -13.60 21.97 21.71
CA GLY A 96 -12.59 20.95 22.00
C GLY A 96 -11.84 20.42 20.78
N ARG A 97 -11.86 21.13 19.63
CA ARG A 97 -11.15 20.72 18.40
C ARG A 97 -9.70 20.32 18.63
N SER A 98 -9.02 20.98 19.57
CA SER A 98 -7.63 20.70 19.95
C SER A 98 -7.40 19.34 20.61
N PHE A 99 -8.46 18.74 21.15
CA PHE A 99 -8.42 17.44 21.84
C PHE A 99 -9.05 16.32 20.99
N LEU A 100 -9.43 16.62 19.74
CA LEU A 100 -9.97 15.63 18.81
C LEU A 100 -8.82 15.03 18.00
N PHE A 101 -8.66 13.71 18.10
CA PHE A 101 -7.64 12.94 17.41
C PHE A 101 -8.26 12.11 16.29
N PRO A 102 -7.65 12.08 15.08
CA PRO A 102 -8.08 11.14 14.08
C PRO A 102 -7.67 9.72 14.46
N LEU A 103 -8.38 8.74 13.94
CA LEU A 103 -7.98 7.34 13.97
C LEU A 103 -7.53 6.96 12.54
N PRO A 104 -6.22 6.96 12.25
CA PRO A 104 -5.69 6.68 10.91
C PRO A 104 -6.17 5.39 10.25
N GLN A 105 -6.49 4.37 11.05
CA GLN A 105 -6.99 3.07 10.57
C GLN A 105 -8.53 3.01 10.49
N HIS A 106 -9.23 4.08 10.88
CA HIS A 106 -10.69 4.08 10.83
C HIS A 106 -11.18 4.10 9.37
N PRO A 107 -12.20 3.31 9.00
CA PRO A 107 -12.61 3.19 7.59
C PRO A 107 -13.14 4.49 6.96
N CYS A 108 -13.62 5.41 7.78
CA CYS A 108 -14.05 6.76 7.35
C CYS A 108 -12.95 7.83 7.51
N PHE A 109 -11.76 7.47 7.99
CA PHE A 109 -10.65 8.41 8.04
C PHE A 109 -10.15 8.63 6.62
N SER A 110 -10.32 9.86 6.14
CA SER A 110 -9.61 10.34 4.98
C SER A 110 -8.53 11.29 5.46
N SER A 111 -7.28 10.96 5.15
CA SER A 111 -6.17 11.92 5.29
C SER A 111 -6.54 13.22 4.55
N SER A 112 -7.24 13.12 3.39
CA SER A 112 -7.66 14.21 2.51
C SER A 112 -8.53 15.30 3.15
N ALA A 113 -9.16 15.00 4.29
CA ALA A 113 -10.18 15.83 4.88
C ALA A 113 -9.64 17.20 5.31
N PRO A 114 -10.32 18.31 4.94
CA PRO A 114 -9.88 19.67 5.28
C PRO A 114 -9.80 19.90 6.78
N SER A 115 -10.59 19.15 7.56
CA SER A 115 -10.63 19.22 9.02
C SER A 115 -9.25 19.00 9.65
N TRP A 116 -8.38 18.17 9.05
CA TRP A 116 -7.08 17.79 9.61
C TRP A 116 -5.90 18.54 8.99
N ARG A 117 -6.14 19.49 8.08
CA ARG A 117 -5.08 20.28 7.44
C ARG A 117 -4.55 21.33 8.42
N ILE A 118 -3.22 21.44 8.52
CA ILE A 118 -2.53 22.40 9.37
C ILE A 118 -1.80 23.41 8.49
N ASP A 119 -2.11 24.71 8.66
CA ASP A 119 -1.39 25.78 7.97
C ASP A 119 -0.02 26.05 8.64
N GLY A 120 1.06 25.98 7.85
CA GLY A 120 2.43 26.09 8.34
C GLY A 120 2.79 27.44 9.01
N THR A 121 2.04 28.51 8.74
CA THR A 121 2.25 29.84 9.36
C THR A 121 1.61 29.97 10.75
N ALA A 122 0.57 29.18 11.04
CA ALA A 122 -0.15 29.23 12.31
C ALA A 122 0.60 28.51 13.45
N LEU A 123 1.55 27.61 13.12
CA LEU A 123 2.37 26.92 14.10
C LEU A 123 3.24 27.90 14.93
N HIS A 124 3.78 28.96 14.32
CA HIS A 124 4.67 29.91 15.02
C HIS A 124 3.99 30.77 16.09
N ALA A 125 2.72 31.13 15.93
CA ALA A 125 2.01 32.02 16.86
C ALA A 125 1.42 31.29 18.09
N HIS A 126 1.37 29.96 18.04
CA HIS A 126 0.68 29.15 19.04
C HIS A 126 1.48 27.94 19.52
N ILE A 127 2.81 27.90 19.28
CA ILE A 127 3.72 26.89 19.85
C ILE A 127 3.45 26.62 21.36
N PRO A 128 3.12 27.62 22.21
CA PRO A 128 2.81 27.36 23.62
C PRO A 128 1.42 26.74 23.87
N ARG A 129 0.46 26.88 22.94
CA ARG A 129 -0.91 26.32 23.02
C ARG A 129 -1.08 25.02 22.23
N PHE A 130 -0.20 24.75 21.28
CA PHE A 130 -0.02 23.44 20.64
C PHE A 130 0.76 22.51 21.59
N GLN A 131 0.31 22.38 22.83
CA GLN A 131 0.80 21.33 23.73
C GLN A 131 0.56 19.98 23.04
N HIS A 132 1.64 19.27 22.71
CA HIS A 132 1.88 17.81 22.76
C HIS A 132 0.80 16.81 22.27
N GLN A 133 -0.35 17.27 21.77
CA GLN A 133 -1.60 16.51 21.69
C GLN A 133 -2.19 16.53 20.26
N PHE A 134 -1.42 16.89 19.24
CA PHE A 134 -1.92 16.92 17.85
C PHE A 134 -1.34 15.86 16.94
N LEU A 135 -0.31 15.15 17.39
CA LEU A 135 0.11 13.95 16.71
C LEU A 135 -0.68 12.78 17.32
N PRO A 136 -1.45 12.03 16.52
CA PRO A 136 -2.04 10.78 16.94
C PRO A 136 -0.91 9.74 17.08
N TYR A 137 0.06 9.98 17.96
CA TYR A 137 1.04 8.97 18.33
C TYR A 137 0.45 8.15 19.46
N ARG A 138 -0.50 7.27 19.12
CA ARG A 138 -0.55 6.02 19.85
C ARG A 138 0.58 5.17 19.30
N THR A 139 1.51 4.87 20.19
CA THR A 139 2.67 3.98 20.07
C THR A 139 2.40 2.65 19.34
N GLU A 140 1.14 2.25 19.24
CA GLU A 140 0.65 1.04 18.58
C GLU A 140 0.36 1.19 17.06
N GLN A 141 0.42 2.40 16.48
CA GLN A 141 0.12 2.61 15.06
C GLN A 141 1.37 2.49 14.18
N SER A 142 1.49 1.36 13.48
CA SER A 142 2.62 1.03 12.59
C SER A 142 2.68 1.80 11.26
N ASN A 143 1.64 2.59 10.92
CA ASN A 143 1.54 3.25 9.62
C ASN A 143 1.90 4.75 9.71
N SER A 144 3.20 5.03 9.70
CA SER A 144 3.81 6.38 9.73
C SER A 144 3.39 7.30 8.57
N GLN A 145 2.87 6.73 7.47
CA GLN A 145 2.52 7.45 6.26
C GLN A 145 1.43 8.52 6.44
N THR A 146 0.55 8.38 7.43
CA THR A 146 -0.60 9.26 7.62
C THR A 146 -0.24 10.70 8.03
N LEU A 147 0.98 10.94 8.52
CA LEU A 147 1.45 12.27 8.91
C LEU A 147 1.90 13.15 7.73
N PHE A 148 2.40 12.54 6.64
CA PHE A 148 2.99 13.27 5.50
C PHE A 148 2.21 13.16 4.19
N THR A 149 1.22 12.26 4.10
CA THR A 149 0.40 12.04 2.88
C THR A 149 -0.27 13.31 2.35
N HIS A 150 -0.36 14.35 3.18
CA HIS A 150 -1.08 15.60 2.88
C HIS A 150 -0.29 16.72 2.21
N ASN A 151 1.04 16.67 2.24
CA ASN A 151 1.84 17.85 1.90
C ASN A 151 2.58 17.77 0.56
N ARG A 152 2.33 16.75 -0.27
CA ARG A 152 2.93 16.68 -1.62
C ARG A 152 2.57 17.88 -2.52
N SER A 153 1.45 18.56 -2.28
CA SER A 153 0.93 19.63 -3.14
C SER A 153 1.15 21.06 -2.64
N HIS A 154 1.67 21.27 -1.42
CA HIS A 154 1.67 22.61 -0.80
C HIS A 154 3.09 23.13 -0.53
N LYS A 155 3.35 24.34 -1.05
CA LYS A 155 4.56 25.16 -0.84
C LYS A 155 4.75 25.64 0.62
N PHE A 156 3.98 25.13 1.58
CA PHE A 156 3.99 25.57 2.97
C PHE A 156 4.81 24.60 3.81
N LYS A 157 6.00 25.06 4.23
CA LYS A 157 6.87 24.33 5.16
C LYS A 157 6.33 24.51 6.59
N ALA A 158 5.50 23.58 7.05
CA ALA A 158 5.28 23.48 8.50
C ALA A 158 6.62 23.10 9.18
N PRO A 159 6.92 23.62 10.40
CA PRO A 159 8.18 23.39 11.10
C PRO A 159 8.30 21.97 11.69
N TYR A 160 8.21 20.95 10.84
CA TYR A 160 8.36 19.54 11.24
C TYR A 160 9.73 19.26 11.88
N ASP A 161 10.76 20.00 11.45
CA ASP A 161 12.11 19.94 12.04
C ASP A 161 12.07 20.11 13.56
N VAL A 162 11.37 21.15 14.06
CA VAL A 162 11.27 21.45 15.50
C VAL A 162 10.47 20.38 16.23
N LEU A 163 9.34 19.96 15.65
CA LEU A 163 8.45 18.98 16.25
C LEU A 163 9.16 17.63 16.46
N LEU A 164 9.93 17.18 15.48
CA LEU A 164 10.67 15.92 15.55
C LEU A 164 11.83 15.99 16.54
N SER A 165 12.53 17.13 16.61
CA SER A 165 13.56 17.33 17.63
C SER A 165 12.98 17.29 19.05
N VAL A 166 11.80 17.88 19.27
CA VAL A 166 11.10 17.83 20.57
C VAL A 166 10.70 16.39 20.92
N LEU A 167 10.12 15.64 19.98
CA LEU A 167 9.75 14.23 20.19
C LEU A 167 10.96 13.36 20.57
N ILE A 168 12.10 13.55 19.91
CA ILE A 168 13.34 12.83 20.27
C ILE A 168 13.72 13.17 21.72
N CYS A 169 13.70 14.44 22.11
CA CYS A 169 14.02 14.83 23.48
C CYS A 169 13.02 14.29 24.52
N GLU A 170 11.73 14.16 24.18
CA GLU A 170 10.73 13.53 25.05
C GLU A 170 11.01 12.04 25.23
N VAL A 171 11.28 11.31 24.14
CA VAL A 171 11.64 9.89 24.22
C VAL A 171 12.95 9.67 24.98
N MET A 172 13.92 10.59 24.83
CA MET A 172 15.12 10.58 25.68
C MET A 172 14.78 10.78 27.16
N ALA A 173 13.85 11.70 27.48
CA ALA A 173 13.40 11.93 28.84
C ALA A 173 12.70 10.69 29.44
N GLU A 174 11.88 10.00 28.65
CA GLU A 174 11.27 8.73 29.05
C GLU A 174 12.34 7.66 29.33
N ALA A 175 13.36 7.56 28.47
CA ALA A 175 14.46 6.63 28.67
C ALA A 175 15.24 6.91 29.97
N GLU A 176 15.45 8.18 30.33
CA GLU A 176 16.09 8.56 31.60
C GLU A 176 15.26 8.18 32.84
N GLN A 177 13.92 8.15 32.72
CA GLN A 177 13.04 7.78 33.82
C GLN A 177 12.98 6.28 34.09
N LEU A 178 13.43 5.44 33.15
CA LEU A 178 13.43 3.99 33.32
C LEU A 178 14.42 3.55 34.43
N PRO A 179 14.23 2.40 35.10
CA PRO A 179 15.25 1.79 35.94
C PRO A 179 16.49 1.42 35.12
N GLU A 180 17.71 1.54 35.67
CA GLU A 180 18.99 1.34 34.93
C GLU A 180 19.09 -0.01 34.20
N ASN A 181 18.49 -1.07 34.76
CA ASN A 181 18.52 -2.42 34.18
C ASN A 181 17.45 -2.67 33.11
N GLU A 182 16.53 -1.73 32.89
CA GLU A 182 15.46 -1.89 31.91
C GLU A 182 15.93 -1.45 30.52
N ALA A 183 15.62 -2.28 29.52
CA ALA A 183 15.96 -2.01 28.14
C ALA A 183 15.11 -0.86 27.59
N ILE A 184 15.74 0.01 26.79
CA ILE A 184 15.05 1.14 26.16
C ILE A 184 14.01 0.61 25.15
N PRO A 185 12.74 1.04 25.22
CA PRO A 185 11.70 0.63 24.27
C PRO A 185 12.01 1.16 22.86
N ARG A 186 12.29 0.25 21.92
CA ARG A 186 12.78 0.63 20.57
C ARG A 186 11.72 1.03 19.58
N TYR A 187 10.49 0.58 19.77
CA TYR A 187 9.41 0.79 18.79
C TYR A 187 9.17 2.30 18.54
N GLN A 188 9.34 3.17 19.55
CA GLN A 188 9.20 4.62 19.41
C GLN A 188 10.31 5.18 18.50
N TRP A 189 11.56 4.78 18.74
CA TRP A 189 12.72 5.18 17.95
C TRP A 189 12.62 4.75 16.49
N GLU A 190 12.15 3.53 16.24
CA GLU A 190 11.95 3.01 14.89
C GLU A 190 10.86 3.77 14.13
N ASN A 191 9.76 4.12 14.80
CA ASN A 191 8.71 4.93 14.19
C ASN A 191 9.19 6.36 13.90
N ILE A 192 9.91 7.01 14.83
CA ILE A 192 10.52 8.33 14.62
C ILE A 192 11.50 8.29 13.44
N LEU A 193 12.32 7.25 13.37
CA LEU A 193 13.28 7.07 12.29
C LEU A 193 12.59 6.95 10.93
N SER A 194 11.50 6.19 10.82
CA SER A 194 10.69 6.14 9.59
C SER A 194 10.13 7.53 9.23
N ILE A 195 9.68 8.32 10.20
CA ILE A 195 9.15 9.66 9.91
C ILE A 195 10.24 10.61 9.41
N ILE A 196 11.45 10.53 9.99
CA ILE A 196 12.61 11.33 9.57
C ILE A 196 13.03 10.96 8.14
N HIS A 197 13.13 9.66 7.84
CA HIS A 197 13.46 9.17 6.50
C HIS A 197 12.48 9.70 5.45
N GLN A 198 11.17 9.55 5.68
CA GLN A 198 10.14 10.04 4.78
C GLN A 198 10.18 11.57 4.64
N GLY A 199 10.37 12.29 5.76
CA GLY A 199 10.46 13.75 5.79
C GLY A 199 11.64 14.29 4.98
N ILE A 200 12.82 13.66 5.08
CA ILE A 200 14.01 14.02 4.29
C ILE A 200 13.79 13.68 2.82
N HIS A 201 13.27 12.49 2.51
CA HIS A 201 13.06 12.06 1.12
C HIS A 201 12.06 12.96 0.38
N LEU A 202 11.00 13.40 1.06
CA LEU A 202 10.02 14.35 0.52
C LEU A 202 10.50 15.81 0.52
N GLN A 203 11.73 16.08 0.97
CA GLN A 203 12.30 17.44 1.11
C GLN A 203 11.47 18.36 2.01
N ILE A 204 10.73 17.78 2.96
CA ILE A 204 9.94 18.49 3.96
C ILE A 204 10.85 18.85 5.14
N LEU A 205 11.76 17.94 5.51
CA LEU A 205 12.72 18.12 6.61
C LEU A 205 14.02 18.73 6.10
N ASN A 206 14.54 19.76 6.78
CA ASN A 206 15.90 20.25 6.56
C ASN A 206 16.85 19.63 7.58
N ILE A 207 17.79 18.80 7.11
CA ILE A 207 18.75 18.06 7.96
C ILE A 207 19.55 19.00 8.86
N GLN A 208 20.08 20.10 8.33
CA GLN A 208 20.89 21.04 9.11
C GLN A 208 20.05 21.71 10.20
N HIS A 209 18.87 22.21 9.84
CA HIS A 209 18.01 22.89 10.81
C HIS A 209 17.52 21.93 11.90
N PHE A 210 17.09 20.73 11.51
CA PHE A 210 16.70 19.65 12.42
C PHE A 210 17.81 19.29 13.41
N LEU A 211 19.04 19.04 12.94
CA LEU A 211 20.16 18.70 13.83
C LEU A 211 20.56 19.86 14.74
N SER A 212 20.49 21.10 14.24
CA SER A 212 20.82 22.30 15.02
C SER A 212 19.82 22.51 16.18
N VAL A 213 18.52 22.32 15.92
CA VAL A 213 17.47 22.39 16.95
C VAL A 213 17.62 21.23 17.94
N LEU A 214 17.83 20.01 17.45
CA LEU A 214 18.05 18.84 18.31
C LEU A 214 19.25 19.04 19.24
N ARG A 215 20.38 19.51 18.72
CA ARG A 215 21.56 19.85 19.53
C ARG A 215 21.21 20.87 20.62
N GLY A 216 20.50 21.94 20.28
CA GLY A 216 20.09 22.96 21.24
C GLY A 216 19.26 22.39 22.39
N LEU A 217 18.29 21.52 22.06
CA LEU A 217 17.43 20.87 23.04
C LEU A 217 18.18 19.86 23.91
N VAL A 218 18.95 18.96 23.31
CA VAL A 218 19.75 17.95 24.04
C VAL A 218 20.74 18.63 24.98
N LYS A 219 21.43 19.68 24.53
CA LYS A 219 22.35 20.47 25.37
C LYS A 219 21.66 21.14 26.55
N SER A 220 20.40 21.56 26.39
CA SER A 220 19.64 22.16 27.50
C SER A 220 19.11 21.12 28.49
N ALA A 221 18.84 19.91 28.03
CA ALA A 221 18.22 18.85 28.81
C ALA A 221 19.23 17.93 29.52
N ASN A 222 20.46 17.81 29.01
CA ASN A 222 21.53 16.95 29.54
C ASN A 222 21.18 15.45 29.62
N TYR A 223 20.34 14.96 28.70
CA TYR A 223 20.01 13.52 28.61
C TYR A 223 21.12 12.75 27.89
N THR A 224 21.56 11.62 28.46
CA THR A 224 22.72 10.85 27.97
C THR A 224 22.43 9.35 27.81
N ARG A 225 21.41 8.80 28.47
CA ARG A 225 21.14 7.35 28.48
C ARG A 225 20.80 6.78 27.11
N ALA A 226 20.01 7.49 26.32
CA ALA A 226 19.61 7.05 24.97
C ALA A 226 20.50 7.62 23.85
N ARG A 227 21.74 8.03 24.15
CA ARG A 227 22.65 8.64 23.15
C ARG A 227 22.93 7.73 21.96
N ASP A 228 22.97 6.41 22.16
CA ASP A 228 23.26 5.44 21.09
C ASP A 228 22.10 5.36 20.09
N GLU A 229 20.85 5.54 20.54
CA GLU A 229 19.67 5.63 19.66
C GLU A 229 19.67 6.94 18.86
N VAL A 230 20.12 8.05 19.46
CA VAL A 230 20.30 9.32 18.73
C VAL A 230 21.40 9.17 17.68
N MET A 231 22.53 8.55 18.02
CA MET A 231 23.60 8.28 17.07
C MET A 231 23.20 7.28 15.99
N TRP A 232 22.27 6.36 16.29
CA TRP A 232 21.67 5.50 15.28
C TRP A 232 20.87 6.33 14.25
N ILE A 233 20.07 7.30 14.67
CA ILE A 233 19.40 8.25 13.75
C ILE A 233 20.42 9.01 12.90
N VAL A 234 21.49 9.52 13.53
CA VAL A 234 22.56 10.25 12.82
C VAL A 234 23.28 9.36 11.80
N LEU A 235 23.55 8.10 12.15
CA LEU A 235 24.16 7.11 11.25
C LEU A 235 23.26 6.85 10.04
N GLN A 236 21.96 6.71 10.26
CA GLN A 236 20.98 6.50 9.20
C GLN A 236 20.93 7.68 8.22
N ILE A 237 20.93 8.90 8.76
CA ILE A 237 20.98 10.13 7.96
C ILE A 237 22.29 10.19 7.16
N THR A 238 23.42 9.96 7.83
CA THR A 238 24.76 10.04 7.25
C THR A 238 24.97 8.99 6.18
N GLY A 239 24.59 7.74 6.43
CA GLY A 239 24.76 6.65 5.49
C GLY A 239 23.88 6.76 4.26
N THR A 240 22.66 7.30 4.40
CA THR A 240 21.67 7.30 3.31
C THR A 240 21.68 8.60 2.51
N PHE A 241 21.82 9.75 3.18
CA PHE A 241 21.65 11.07 2.57
C PHE A 241 22.98 11.83 2.41
N SER A 242 24.12 11.15 2.48
CA SER A 242 25.45 11.75 2.32
C SER A 242 25.64 12.53 1.01
N ASN A 243 24.87 12.16 -0.02
CA ASN A 243 24.96 12.70 -1.38
C ASN A 243 23.90 13.79 -1.64
N THR A 244 23.05 14.11 -0.67
CA THR A 244 22.02 15.15 -0.79
C THR A 244 22.69 16.53 -0.83
N PRO A 245 22.23 17.47 -1.69
CA PRO A 245 22.75 18.83 -1.69
C PRO A 245 22.62 19.45 -0.28
N ARG A 246 23.67 20.14 0.19
CA ARG A 246 23.79 20.76 1.52
C ARG A 246 24.06 19.83 2.71
N PHE A 247 24.38 18.55 2.49
CA PHE A 247 24.84 17.69 3.59
C PHE A 247 26.10 18.24 4.30
N GLU A 248 26.97 18.94 3.57
CA GLU A 248 28.17 19.59 4.13
C GLU A 248 27.83 20.60 5.23
N GLU A 249 26.73 21.35 5.08
CA GLU A 249 26.27 22.30 6.09
C GLU A 249 25.80 21.61 7.38
N ALA A 250 25.33 20.36 7.27
CA ALA A 250 24.92 19.53 8.39
C ALA A 250 26.09 18.84 9.10
N LEU A 251 27.27 18.72 8.46
CA LEU A 251 28.43 18.03 9.03
C LEU A 251 28.87 18.68 10.36
N ASN A 252 28.92 20.00 10.41
CA ASN A 252 29.25 20.75 11.62
C ASN A 252 28.25 20.47 12.75
N GLU A 253 26.96 20.37 12.43
CA GLU A 253 25.91 20.09 13.41
C GLU A 253 26.02 18.64 13.95
N ILE A 254 26.40 17.67 13.12
CA ILE A 254 26.69 16.28 13.55
C ILE A 254 27.86 16.26 14.54
N ILE A 255 28.97 16.94 14.21
CA ILE A 255 30.17 16.99 15.04
C ILE A 255 29.86 17.62 16.41
N GLU A 256 29.14 18.75 16.42
CA GLU A 256 28.78 19.43 17.66
C GLU A 256 27.76 18.63 18.49
N LEU A 257 26.80 17.96 17.85
CA LEU A 257 25.87 17.07 18.54
C LEU A 257 26.61 15.90 19.21
N TYR A 258 27.60 15.31 18.53
CA TYR A 258 28.42 14.25 19.11
C TYR A 258 29.18 14.73 20.36
N LYS A 259 29.79 15.93 20.30
CA LYS A 259 30.49 16.50 21.47
C LYS A 259 29.57 16.67 22.67
N VAL A 260 28.30 17.04 22.45
CA VAL A 260 27.29 17.18 23.51
C VAL A 260 26.89 15.82 24.09
N LEU A 261 26.69 14.80 23.25
CA LEU A 261 26.24 13.47 23.70
C LEU A 261 27.32 12.64 24.41
N PHE A 262 28.60 12.91 24.10
CA PHE A 262 29.75 12.16 24.60
C PHE A 262 30.70 13.04 25.44
N ASP A 263 30.15 14.04 26.14
CA ASP A 263 30.91 14.86 27.09
C ASP A 263 31.25 14.03 28.35
N GLY A 264 32.44 13.43 28.40
CA GLY A 264 32.94 12.63 29.54
C GLY A 264 33.71 11.35 29.15
N GLU A 265 34.25 10.63 30.15
CA GLU A 265 34.86 9.31 29.95
C GLU A 265 33.77 8.24 29.75
N VAL A 266 33.57 7.83 28.50
CA VAL A 266 32.71 6.70 28.17
C VAL A 266 33.49 5.41 28.33
N THR A 267 33.15 4.63 29.36
CA THR A 267 33.73 3.30 29.57
C THR A 267 33.06 2.28 28.65
N TRP A 268 33.89 1.48 27.97
CA TRP A 268 33.44 0.34 27.18
C TRP A 268 32.97 -0.76 28.13
N MET A 269 31.67 -0.89 28.32
CA MET A 269 31.05 -2.06 28.95
C MET A 269 30.77 -3.05 27.82
N GLY A 270 31.16 -4.31 27.98
CA GLY A 270 31.30 -5.30 26.90
C GLY A 270 30.12 -5.43 25.92
N ALA A 271 30.41 -6.03 24.77
CA ALA A 271 29.45 -6.31 23.71
C ALA A 271 28.24 -7.11 24.23
N SER A 272 27.03 -6.59 24.03
CA SER A 272 25.78 -7.32 24.26
C SER A 272 25.61 -8.46 23.25
N ASP A 273 25.04 -9.59 23.69
CA ASP A 273 24.68 -10.72 22.81
C ASP A 273 23.55 -10.38 21.82
N HIS A 274 22.75 -9.33 22.10
CA HIS A 274 21.67 -8.87 21.23
C HIS A 274 22.20 -8.01 20.07
N ILE A 275 21.95 -8.45 18.83
CA ILE A 275 22.41 -7.84 17.56
C ILE A 275 22.12 -6.33 17.52
N ALA A 276 20.87 -5.96 17.82
CA ALA A 276 20.40 -4.58 17.71
C ALA A 276 21.04 -3.63 18.74
N GLN A 277 21.38 -4.12 19.95
CA GLN A 277 22.13 -3.32 20.94
C GLN A 277 23.57 -3.13 20.49
N PHE A 278 24.18 -4.23 20.03
CA PHE A 278 25.56 -4.24 19.57
C PHE A 278 25.80 -3.24 18.42
N VAL A 279 24.92 -3.22 17.43
CA VAL A 279 25.04 -2.30 16.29
C VAL A 279 24.82 -0.84 16.70
N ARG A 280 23.84 -0.55 17.55
CA ARG A 280 23.54 0.82 18.00
C ARG A 280 24.67 1.41 18.84
N PHE A 281 25.27 0.59 19.70
CA PHE A 281 26.44 0.98 20.48
C PHE A 281 27.62 1.41 19.59
N LEU A 282 27.80 0.76 18.45
CA LEU A 282 28.85 1.07 17.47
C LEU A 282 28.42 2.14 16.44
N ALA A 283 27.21 2.72 16.55
CA ALA A 283 26.69 3.64 15.55
C ALA A 283 27.54 4.91 15.41
N ALA A 284 28.09 5.42 16.51
CA ALA A 284 28.99 6.57 16.50
C ALA A 284 30.29 6.29 15.71
N ALA A 285 30.92 5.13 15.94
CA ALA A 285 32.10 4.72 15.18
C ALA A 285 31.80 4.49 13.70
N CYS A 286 30.69 3.81 13.37
CA CYS A 286 30.26 3.65 11.98
C CYS A 286 30.03 5.01 11.29
N THR A 287 29.46 5.99 12.01
CA THR A 287 29.25 7.35 11.49
C THR A 287 30.59 8.01 11.17
N TRP A 288 31.57 7.92 12.07
CA TRP A 288 32.91 8.46 11.84
C TRP A 288 33.61 7.82 10.65
N MET A 289 33.53 6.50 10.51
CA MET A 289 34.10 5.77 9.36
C MET A 289 33.48 6.21 8.03
N LEU A 290 32.18 6.49 7.98
CA LEU A 290 31.49 6.96 6.78
C LEU A 290 31.83 8.42 6.42
N LEU A 291 32.22 9.23 7.40
CA LEU A 291 32.63 10.62 7.22
C LEU A 291 34.13 10.79 6.97
N GLU A 292 34.91 9.71 7.12
CA GLU A 292 36.36 9.73 6.92
C GLU A 292 36.72 10.28 5.52
N GLY A 293 37.63 11.27 5.49
CA GLY A 293 38.04 11.95 4.27
C GLY A 293 37.20 13.18 3.87
N LYS A 294 36.14 13.54 4.62
CA LYS A 294 35.45 14.83 4.44
C LYS A 294 36.21 15.99 5.10
N GLU A 295 36.26 17.13 4.41
CA GLU A 295 36.88 18.36 4.94
C GLU A 295 36.14 18.84 6.20
N GLY A 296 36.89 19.21 7.25
CA GLY A 296 36.33 19.73 8.50
C GLY A 296 36.03 18.69 9.59
N LEU A 297 36.23 17.39 9.34
CA LEU A 297 36.03 16.36 10.36
C LEU A 297 37.20 16.36 11.39
N PRO A 298 36.93 16.48 12.72
CA PRO A 298 37.96 16.38 13.73
C PRO A 298 38.43 14.93 13.92
N ALA A 299 39.63 14.77 14.47
CA ALA A 299 40.15 13.45 14.84
C ALA A 299 39.21 12.75 15.84
N PRO A 300 38.96 11.44 15.68
CA PRO A 300 38.12 10.69 16.61
C PRO A 300 38.71 10.71 18.03
N ASN A 301 37.85 10.70 19.05
CA ASN A 301 38.28 10.54 20.43
C ASN A 301 38.79 9.10 20.67
N GLU A 302 39.48 8.86 21.78
CA GLU A 302 40.08 7.54 22.08
C GLU A 302 39.03 6.41 22.14
N SER A 303 37.80 6.71 22.58
CA SER A 303 36.70 5.74 22.59
C SER A 303 36.29 5.31 21.17
N ILE A 304 36.04 6.28 20.27
CA ILE A 304 35.73 5.99 18.87
C ILE A 304 36.89 5.26 18.21
N LYS A 305 38.15 5.68 18.45
CA LYS A 305 39.32 5.01 17.86
C LYS A 305 39.35 3.52 18.22
N ARG A 306 39.10 3.17 19.49
CA ARG A 306 39.02 1.76 19.92
C ARG A 306 37.90 1.01 19.20
N GLN A 307 36.72 1.62 19.09
CA GLN A 307 35.59 1.02 18.37
C GLN A 307 35.89 0.85 16.86
N ILE A 308 36.53 1.82 16.22
CA ILE A 308 36.96 1.73 14.81
C ILE A 308 37.97 0.59 14.63
N ASN A 309 38.97 0.48 15.51
CA ASN A 309 39.94 -0.60 15.46
C ASN A 309 39.27 -1.97 15.61
N PHE A 310 38.31 -2.10 16.54
CA PHE A 310 37.53 -3.32 16.72
C PHE A 310 36.72 -3.69 15.46
N ILE A 311 36.10 -2.71 14.79
CA ILE A 311 35.40 -2.93 13.52
C ILE A 311 36.39 -3.35 12.41
N ALA A 312 37.57 -2.75 12.37
CA ALA A 312 38.61 -3.08 11.40
C ALA A 312 39.16 -4.50 11.58
N GLU A 313 39.37 -4.93 12.83
CA GLU A 313 39.74 -6.32 13.16
C GLU A 313 38.67 -7.31 12.71
N GLY A 314 37.39 -7.00 12.94
CA GLY A 314 36.26 -7.79 12.42
C GLY A 314 36.20 -7.86 10.89
N ALA A 315 36.71 -6.86 10.19
CA ALA A 315 36.75 -6.82 8.73
C ALA A 315 37.83 -7.72 8.10
N GLU A 316 38.88 -8.10 8.84
CA GLU A 316 39.96 -8.96 8.34
C GLU A 316 39.47 -10.39 8.07
N LYS A 317 38.55 -10.90 8.91
CA LYS A 317 37.97 -12.24 8.77
C LYS A 317 36.46 -12.20 9.00
N ILE A 318 35.73 -11.91 7.92
CA ILE A 318 34.26 -11.87 7.94
C ILE A 318 33.70 -13.28 8.14
N ASP A 319 33.11 -13.53 9.31
CA ASP A 319 32.35 -14.75 9.56
C ASP A 319 30.90 -14.59 9.06
N SER A 320 30.46 -15.52 8.21
CA SER A 320 29.09 -15.58 7.72
C SER A 320 28.05 -15.92 8.81
N LYS A 321 28.47 -16.45 9.96
CA LYS A 321 27.59 -16.87 11.05
C LYS A 321 27.39 -15.81 12.14
N ASP A 322 28.26 -14.80 12.18
CA ASP A 322 28.16 -13.70 13.15
C ASP A 322 27.29 -12.58 12.57
N ASP A 323 25.98 -12.69 12.81
CA ASP A 323 24.99 -11.72 12.32
C ASP A 323 25.22 -10.31 12.89
N ALA A 324 25.75 -10.20 14.12
CA ALA A 324 25.98 -8.92 14.78
C ALA A 324 27.14 -8.16 14.13
N MET A 325 28.30 -8.80 13.98
CA MET A 325 29.44 -8.19 13.29
C MET A 325 29.14 -7.94 11.82
N LEU A 326 28.45 -8.85 11.14
CA LEU A 326 28.07 -8.68 9.74
C LEU A 326 27.17 -7.45 9.52
N ALA A 327 26.24 -7.18 10.45
CA ALA A 327 25.42 -5.97 10.42
C ALA A 327 26.25 -4.69 10.60
N VAL A 328 27.21 -4.70 11.54
CA VAL A 328 28.13 -3.57 11.77
C VAL A 328 28.98 -3.29 10.53
N LEU A 329 29.59 -4.31 9.93
CA LEU A 329 30.41 -4.16 8.74
C LEU A 329 29.60 -3.63 7.55
N ALA A 330 28.36 -4.11 7.38
CA ALA A 330 27.45 -3.61 6.35
C ALA A 330 27.12 -2.12 6.54
N ASN A 331 26.97 -1.68 7.79
CA ASN A 331 26.64 -0.30 8.16
C ASN A 331 27.85 0.66 8.08
N ALA A 332 29.04 0.19 8.45
CA ALA A 332 30.27 0.98 8.47
C ALA A 332 30.86 1.17 7.06
N TYR A 333 30.89 0.13 6.23
CA TYR A 333 31.55 0.16 4.93
C TYR A 333 30.58 0.43 3.77
N ARG A 334 30.96 1.34 2.87
CA ARG A 334 30.23 1.58 1.61
C ARG A 334 30.44 0.41 0.64
N SER A 335 29.46 0.16 -0.22
CA SER A 335 29.45 -0.99 -1.16
C SER A 335 30.58 -0.99 -2.19
N ASP A 336 31.17 0.18 -2.46
CA ASP A 336 32.29 0.37 -3.37
C ASP A 336 33.64 -0.01 -2.74
N THR A 337 33.73 -0.07 -1.42
CA THR A 337 34.95 -0.47 -0.69
C THR A 337 35.22 -1.98 -0.79
N ARG A 338 36.48 -2.39 -0.58
CA ARG A 338 36.87 -3.81 -0.60
C ARG A 338 36.08 -4.64 0.42
N VAL A 339 35.97 -4.15 1.66
CA VAL A 339 35.24 -4.83 2.74
C VAL A 339 33.74 -4.88 2.41
N GLY A 340 33.16 -3.78 1.93
CA GLY A 340 31.76 -3.72 1.53
C GLY A 340 31.40 -4.73 0.44
N ARG A 341 32.26 -4.92 -0.57
CA ARG A 341 32.07 -5.97 -1.60
C ARG A 341 32.14 -7.38 -1.00
N SER A 342 33.05 -7.64 -0.07
CA SER A 342 33.14 -8.93 0.62
C SER A 342 31.86 -9.22 1.41
N VAL A 343 31.31 -8.23 2.12
CA VAL A 343 30.01 -8.36 2.82
C VAL A 343 28.88 -8.66 1.85
N GLN A 344 28.82 -7.99 0.69
CA GLN A 344 27.82 -8.28 -0.35
C GLN A 344 27.93 -9.72 -0.89
N ILE A 345 29.16 -10.24 -1.05
CA ILE A 345 29.38 -11.63 -1.44
C ILE A 345 28.82 -12.58 -0.37
N VAL A 346 29.05 -12.30 0.92
CA VAL A 346 28.49 -13.11 2.02
C VAL A 346 26.96 -13.07 2.00
N PHE A 347 26.35 -11.91 1.77
CA PHE A 347 24.90 -11.78 1.62
C PHE A 347 24.36 -12.58 0.43
N GLN A 348 24.99 -12.44 -0.74
CA GLN A 348 24.63 -13.23 -1.92
C GLN A 348 24.81 -14.72 -1.66
N GLN A 349 25.83 -15.11 -0.90
CA GLN A 349 26.06 -16.50 -0.52
C GLN A 349 24.97 -17.04 0.40
N ARG A 350 24.50 -16.27 1.39
CA ARG A 350 23.40 -16.74 2.26
C ARG A 350 22.06 -16.76 1.53
N LEU A 351 21.84 -15.86 0.58
CA LEU A 351 20.59 -15.76 -0.16
C LEU A 351 20.52 -16.75 -1.33
N ASP A 352 21.45 -16.69 -2.27
CA ASP A 352 21.27 -17.29 -3.60
C ASP A 352 22.59 -17.69 -4.30
N SER A 353 23.52 -18.27 -3.55
CA SER A 353 24.68 -18.97 -4.14
C SER A 353 24.51 -20.48 -4.18
N ILE A 354 25.17 -21.10 -5.15
CA ILE A 354 25.48 -22.52 -5.13
C ILE A 354 26.89 -22.63 -4.53
N PRO A 355 27.07 -23.05 -3.27
CA PRO A 355 28.29 -23.79 -2.95
C PRO A 355 28.24 -25.08 -3.76
N ASN A 356 29.40 -25.53 -4.26
CA ASN A 356 29.53 -26.68 -5.16
C ASN A 356 28.90 -28.01 -4.65
N ASP A 357 28.32 -28.04 -3.43
CA ASP A 357 27.74 -29.21 -2.76
C ASP A 357 26.25 -29.07 -2.33
N GLU A 358 25.54 -27.96 -2.61
CA GLU A 358 24.11 -27.86 -2.26
C GLU A 358 23.19 -28.44 -3.36
N THR A 359 22.40 -29.46 -3.01
CA THR A 359 21.42 -30.11 -3.88
C THR A 359 20.29 -29.14 -4.26
N LEU A 360 20.08 -28.91 -5.56
CA LEU A 360 18.86 -28.29 -6.07
C LEU A 360 17.64 -29.15 -5.65
N PHE A 361 16.53 -28.51 -5.26
CA PHE A 361 15.28 -29.23 -5.03
C PHE A 361 14.34 -29.06 -6.23
N GLN A 362 13.65 -30.14 -6.60
CA GLN A 362 12.73 -30.15 -7.72
C GLN A 362 11.35 -29.62 -7.29
N LEU A 363 10.86 -28.61 -7.99
CA LEU A 363 9.50 -28.09 -7.87
C LEU A 363 8.52 -29.02 -8.61
N SER A 364 7.23 -28.96 -8.24
CA SER A 364 6.15 -29.81 -8.76
C SER A 364 5.99 -29.83 -10.30
N TYR A 365 6.58 -28.85 -11.00
CA TYR A 365 6.53 -28.70 -12.47
C TYR A 365 7.85 -29.07 -13.15
N GLY A 366 8.71 -29.84 -12.49
CA GLY A 366 10.00 -30.28 -13.05
C GLY A 366 11.12 -29.23 -13.04
N ARG A 367 10.88 -28.04 -12.48
CA ARG A 367 11.87 -26.98 -12.31
C ARG A 367 12.77 -27.20 -11.11
N HIS A 368 13.94 -26.57 -11.08
CA HIS A 368 14.91 -26.71 -10.00
C HIS A 368 15.14 -25.37 -9.32
N ALA A 369 15.15 -25.36 -7.99
CA ALA A 369 15.43 -24.18 -7.17
C ALA A 369 16.54 -24.48 -6.16
N CYS A 370 17.27 -23.46 -5.74
CA CYS A 370 18.28 -23.59 -4.68
C CYS A 370 17.63 -23.94 -3.34
N ASN A 371 18.20 -24.92 -2.64
CA ASN A 371 17.73 -25.38 -1.32
C ASN A 371 18.12 -24.42 -0.17
N LYS A 372 18.05 -23.11 -0.42
CA LYS A 372 18.22 -22.06 0.59
C LYS A 372 16.86 -21.54 1.01
N ILE A 373 16.41 -22.04 2.16
CA ILE A 373 15.09 -21.75 2.72
C ILE A 373 15.18 -20.71 3.83
N THR A 374 16.34 -20.64 4.52
CA THR A 374 16.56 -19.71 5.63
C THR A 374 16.84 -18.29 5.12
N SER A 375 15.87 -17.40 5.30
CA SER A 375 16.01 -15.96 5.05
C SER A 375 16.73 -15.23 6.20
N PHE A 376 17.10 -13.98 5.97
CA PHE A 376 17.57 -13.12 7.06
C PHE A 376 16.47 -12.90 8.10
N SER A 377 16.83 -12.90 9.38
CA SER A 377 15.91 -12.61 10.48
C SER A 377 15.48 -11.14 10.45
N SER A 378 14.27 -10.83 10.95
CA SER A 378 13.80 -9.45 11.04
C SER A 378 14.72 -8.61 11.93
N GLU A 379 15.19 -9.18 13.05
CA GLU A 379 16.13 -8.53 13.96
C GLU A 379 17.45 -8.13 13.27
N PHE A 380 18.00 -9.01 12.43
CA PHE A 380 19.18 -8.69 11.63
C PHE A 380 18.88 -7.55 10.65
N LEU A 381 17.77 -7.64 9.91
CA LEU A 381 17.39 -6.60 8.96
C LEU A 381 17.17 -5.26 9.66
N ASP A 382 16.49 -5.20 10.80
CA ASP A 382 16.24 -3.96 11.55
C ASP A 382 17.50 -3.36 12.17
N SER A 383 18.54 -4.16 12.32
CA SER A 383 19.88 -3.71 12.69
C SER A 383 20.69 -3.16 11.50
N LEU A 384 20.15 -3.16 10.29
CA LEU A 384 20.79 -2.56 9.12
C LEU A 384 20.33 -1.11 8.90
N THR A 385 21.28 -0.28 8.48
CA THR A 385 21.01 1.05 7.94
C THR A 385 20.16 0.96 6.67
N LEU A 386 19.39 2.00 6.37
CA LEU A 386 18.58 2.08 5.16
C LEU A 386 19.42 1.89 3.89
N ARG A 387 20.66 2.40 3.88
CA ARG A 387 21.67 2.11 2.86
C ARG A 387 21.98 0.61 2.74
N ALA A 388 22.30 -0.05 3.85
CA ALA A 388 22.64 -1.47 3.86
C ALA A 388 21.43 -2.35 3.47
N LYS A 389 20.22 -2.04 3.99
CA LYS A 389 18.95 -2.65 3.56
C LYS A 389 18.76 -2.49 2.04
N GLY A 390 19.04 -1.30 1.49
CA GLY A 390 19.00 -1.04 0.05
C GLY A 390 19.96 -1.91 -0.77
N SER A 391 21.15 -2.21 -0.23
CA SER A 391 22.08 -3.15 -0.85
C SER A 391 21.53 -4.58 -0.87
N VAL A 392 20.95 -5.05 0.24
CA VAL A 392 20.33 -6.39 0.32
C VAL A 392 19.12 -6.49 -0.62
N LEU A 393 18.30 -5.44 -0.69
CA LEU A 393 17.21 -5.33 -1.64
C LEU A 393 17.70 -5.43 -3.08
N GLY A 394 18.78 -4.73 -3.42
CA GLY A 394 19.43 -4.78 -4.73
C GLY A 394 19.88 -6.20 -5.11
N LEU A 395 20.43 -6.97 -4.15
CA LEU A 395 20.79 -8.38 -4.36
C LEU A 395 19.56 -9.25 -4.63
N CYS A 396 18.49 -9.09 -3.83
CA CYS A 396 17.25 -9.84 -4.01
C CYS A 396 16.62 -9.57 -5.40
N LEU A 397 16.52 -8.30 -5.79
CA LEU A 397 16.01 -7.90 -7.10
C LEU A 397 16.94 -8.34 -8.24
N GLY A 398 18.25 -8.36 -8.00
CA GLY A 398 19.26 -8.88 -8.92
C GLY A 398 19.09 -10.37 -9.21
N SER A 399 18.89 -11.18 -8.17
CA SER A 399 18.55 -12.61 -8.29
C SER A 399 17.26 -12.83 -9.09
N LEU A 400 16.24 -12.00 -8.87
CA LEU A 400 14.99 -12.04 -9.63
C LEU A 400 15.16 -11.58 -11.09
N ARG A 401 16.18 -10.77 -11.39
CA ARG A 401 16.45 -10.27 -12.74
C ARG A 401 17.29 -11.23 -13.59
N ASN A 402 18.19 -11.97 -12.95
CA ASN A 402 19.27 -12.69 -13.63
C ASN A 402 19.14 -14.22 -13.55
N PHE A 403 17.99 -14.76 -13.11
CA PHE A 403 17.80 -16.21 -13.07
C PHE A 403 17.68 -16.83 -14.48
N THR A 404 18.02 -18.10 -14.59
CA THR A 404 18.06 -18.84 -15.87
C THR A 404 16.87 -19.79 -15.98
N SER A 405 16.60 -20.29 -17.19
CA SER A 405 15.56 -21.32 -17.41
C SER A 405 15.79 -22.59 -16.56
N GLU A 406 17.05 -22.92 -16.28
CA GLU A 406 17.42 -24.11 -15.52
C GLU A 406 17.28 -23.92 -14.00
N ARG A 407 17.36 -22.68 -13.50
CA ARG A 407 17.43 -22.39 -12.07
C ARG A 407 16.53 -21.23 -11.68
N CYS A 408 15.54 -21.52 -10.84
CA CYS A 408 14.73 -20.51 -10.17
C CYS A 408 15.49 -19.88 -8.98
N PRO A 409 15.15 -18.62 -8.61
CA PRO A 409 15.70 -17.96 -7.44
C PRO A 409 15.37 -18.73 -6.15
N SER A 410 16.24 -18.63 -5.14
CA SER A 410 16.01 -19.31 -3.87
C SER A 410 14.76 -18.79 -3.13
N PRO A 411 14.08 -19.65 -2.35
CA PRO A 411 13.00 -19.19 -1.48
C PRO A 411 13.43 -18.16 -0.43
N ALA A 412 14.68 -18.22 0.05
CA ALA A 412 15.26 -17.25 0.97
C ALA A 412 15.31 -15.81 0.40
N VAL A 413 15.51 -15.66 -0.91
CA VAL A 413 15.45 -14.35 -1.60
C VAL A 413 14.05 -13.76 -1.50
N LEU A 414 13.02 -14.54 -1.84
CA LEU A 414 11.64 -14.07 -1.81
C LEU A 414 11.21 -13.71 -0.39
N ASP A 415 11.57 -14.52 0.59
CA ASP A 415 11.17 -14.26 1.97
C ASP A 415 11.91 -13.08 2.61
N THR A 416 13.21 -12.91 2.31
CA THR A 416 13.95 -11.70 2.70
C THR A 416 13.37 -10.46 2.02
N LEU A 417 12.99 -10.56 0.75
CA LEU A 417 12.34 -9.47 0.01
C LEU A 417 11.00 -9.07 0.65
N ALA A 418 10.18 -10.02 1.11
CA ALA A 418 8.92 -9.73 1.81
C ALA A 418 9.14 -8.92 3.09
N LYS A 419 10.14 -9.31 3.90
CA LYS A 419 10.50 -8.58 5.13
C LYS A 419 11.04 -7.18 4.84
N LEU A 420 11.88 -7.05 3.81
CA LEU A 420 12.41 -5.74 3.39
C LEU A 420 11.30 -4.82 2.90
N ILE A 421 10.38 -5.29 2.08
CA ILE A 421 9.28 -4.46 1.56
C ILE A 421 8.32 -4.04 2.68
N SER A 422 8.16 -4.86 3.70
CA SER A 422 7.30 -4.56 4.86
C SER A 422 7.93 -3.54 5.81
N THR A 423 9.26 -3.44 5.84
CA THR A 423 10.01 -2.56 6.77
C THR A 423 10.56 -1.30 6.10
N LEU A 424 10.77 -1.33 4.78
CA LEU A 424 11.27 -0.20 4.01
C LEU A 424 10.13 0.74 3.61
N GLU A 425 10.46 2.02 3.53
CA GLU A 425 9.57 3.00 2.95
C GLU A 425 9.26 2.70 1.49
N TYR A 426 8.09 3.14 1.04
CA TYR A 426 7.60 2.91 -0.31
C TYR A 426 8.64 3.19 -1.42
N GLU A 427 9.25 4.37 -1.38
CA GLU A 427 10.15 4.86 -2.44
C GLU A 427 11.41 4.00 -2.57
N LEU A 428 11.86 3.40 -1.46
CA LEU A 428 13.10 2.64 -1.39
C LEU A 428 12.87 1.13 -1.50
N GLY A 429 11.74 0.61 -1.01
CA GLY A 429 11.42 -0.82 -1.02
C GLY A 429 10.49 -1.22 -2.16
N VAL A 430 9.25 -0.74 -2.10
CA VAL A 430 8.16 -1.19 -2.99
C VAL A 430 8.35 -0.66 -4.42
N LYS A 431 8.70 0.61 -4.60
CA LYS A 431 8.79 1.24 -5.94
C LYS A 431 9.78 0.51 -6.88
N PRO A 432 11.00 0.13 -6.46
CA PRO A 432 11.86 -0.72 -7.26
C PRO A 432 11.23 -2.06 -7.67
N LEU A 433 10.48 -2.71 -6.77
CA LEU A 433 9.76 -3.94 -7.09
C LEU A 433 8.67 -3.69 -8.14
N MET A 434 7.87 -2.63 -7.97
CA MET A 434 6.81 -2.28 -8.92
C MET A 434 7.38 -1.96 -10.30
N ASN A 435 8.52 -1.27 -10.37
CA ASN A 435 9.23 -1.00 -11.63
C ASN A 435 9.71 -2.30 -12.30
N LEU A 436 10.25 -3.25 -11.52
CA LEU A 436 10.67 -4.56 -12.03
C LEU A 436 9.47 -5.35 -12.58
N LEU A 437 8.36 -5.36 -11.84
CA LEU A 437 7.11 -6.01 -12.25
C LEU A 437 6.52 -5.39 -13.52
N GLN A 438 6.43 -4.07 -13.59
CA GLN A 438 5.91 -3.36 -14.77
C GLN A 438 6.76 -3.67 -16.01
N ARG A 439 8.10 -3.66 -15.85
CA ARG A 439 9.02 -4.04 -16.91
C ARG A 439 8.84 -5.51 -17.33
N SER A 440 8.71 -6.41 -16.36
CA SER A 440 8.53 -7.84 -16.61
C SER A 440 7.22 -8.14 -17.35
N LEU A 441 6.12 -7.48 -16.96
CA LEU A 441 4.83 -7.56 -17.64
C LEU A 441 4.93 -7.02 -19.07
N TYR A 442 5.57 -5.87 -19.27
CA TYR A 442 5.75 -5.30 -20.62
C TYR A 442 6.52 -6.26 -21.53
N ILE A 443 7.65 -6.81 -21.05
CA ILE A 443 8.47 -7.75 -21.84
C ILE A 443 7.67 -9.04 -22.13
N SER A 444 6.94 -9.57 -21.15
CA SER A 444 6.14 -10.80 -21.29
C SER A 444 5.02 -10.69 -22.34
N ASN A 445 4.58 -9.46 -22.65
CA ASN A 445 3.58 -9.18 -23.68
C ASN A 445 4.16 -9.02 -25.09
N THR A 446 5.49 -9.00 -25.24
CA THR A 446 6.10 -8.92 -26.57
C THR A 446 6.00 -10.28 -27.27
N PRO A 447 5.69 -10.32 -28.59
CA PRO A 447 5.44 -11.58 -29.31
C PRO A 447 6.65 -12.52 -29.33
N ASN A 448 7.87 -12.00 -29.18
CA ASN A 448 9.13 -12.76 -29.13
C ASN A 448 9.73 -12.86 -27.72
N SER A 449 8.92 -12.69 -26.66
CA SER A 449 9.43 -12.71 -25.30
C SER A 449 10.03 -14.07 -24.91
N VAL A 450 11.18 -14.05 -24.25
CA VAL A 450 11.82 -15.25 -23.67
C VAL A 450 10.93 -15.82 -22.56
N GLU A 451 10.82 -17.15 -22.45
CA GLU A 451 10.02 -17.84 -21.41
C GLU A 451 10.38 -17.39 -19.99
N THR A 452 11.67 -17.11 -19.75
CA THR A 452 12.18 -16.60 -18.46
C THR A 452 11.54 -15.27 -18.06
N ALA A 453 11.14 -14.42 -19.01
CA ALA A 453 10.44 -13.17 -18.69
C ALA A 453 9.00 -13.43 -18.19
N ARG A 454 8.31 -14.42 -18.78
CA ARG A 454 6.97 -14.82 -18.33
C ARG A 454 7.00 -15.48 -16.96
N GLU A 455 8.02 -16.30 -16.72
CA GLU A 455 8.28 -16.90 -15.41
C GLU A 455 8.59 -15.84 -14.35
N GLN A 456 9.42 -14.85 -14.69
CA GLN A 456 9.70 -13.73 -13.80
C GLN A 456 8.40 -12.99 -13.46
N CYS A 457 7.58 -12.72 -14.46
CA CYS A 457 6.29 -12.07 -14.27
C CYS A 457 5.40 -12.88 -13.34
N HIS A 458 5.28 -14.20 -13.57
CA HIS A 458 4.52 -15.10 -12.70
C HIS A 458 5.01 -15.07 -11.25
N ILE A 459 6.32 -15.23 -11.01
CA ILE A 459 6.91 -15.21 -9.66
C ILE A 459 6.62 -13.89 -8.95
N LEU A 460 6.75 -12.76 -9.64
CA LEU A 460 6.52 -11.44 -9.06
C LEU A 460 5.04 -11.20 -8.72
N TYR A 461 4.11 -11.62 -9.57
CA TYR A 461 2.67 -11.52 -9.27
C TYR A 461 2.27 -12.48 -8.14
N ASP A 462 2.77 -13.72 -8.14
CA ASP A 462 2.51 -14.68 -7.06
C ASP A 462 3.03 -14.16 -5.71
N PHE A 463 4.24 -13.61 -5.72
CA PHE A 463 4.84 -12.95 -4.57
C PHE A 463 3.96 -11.79 -4.06
N LEU A 464 3.51 -10.89 -4.93
CA LEU A 464 2.63 -9.79 -4.53
C LEU A 464 1.28 -10.28 -4.00
N CYS A 465 0.69 -11.29 -4.65
CA CYS A 465 -0.61 -11.84 -4.30
C CYS A 465 -0.62 -12.48 -2.90
N TYR A 466 0.44 -13.24 -2.56
CA TYR A 466 0.43 -14.10 -1.38
C TYR A 466 1.42 -13.70 -0.28
N ARG A 467 2.47 -12.94 -0.57
CA ARG A 467 3.52 -12.57 0.41
C ARG A 467 3.48 -11.13 0.88
N VAL A 468 2.89 -10.22 0.11
CA VAL A 468 2.83 -8.81 0.47
C VAL A 468 1.37 -8.43 0.78
N PRO A 469 0.93 -8.53 2.04
CA PRO A 469 -0.49 -8.36 2.38
C PRO A 469 -0.98 -6.90 2.26
N THR A 470 -0.12 -5.90 2.45
CA THR A 470 -0.53 -4.49 2.52
C THR A 470 0.55 -3.55 1.98
N ILE A 471 0.51 -3.22 0.69
CA ILE A 471 1.28 -2.09 0.14
C ILE A 471 0.44 -0.84 0.40
N SER A 472 0.66 -0.11 1.50
CA SER A 472 -0.11 1.11 1.84
C SER A 472 0.18 2.24 0.84
N LEU A 473 -0.66 2.42 -0.19
CA LEU A 473 -0.48 3.44 -1.23
C LEU A 473 -1.76 3.69 -2.02
N ASP A 474 -2.42 4.80 -1.74
CA ASP A 474 -3.67 5.18 -2.43
C ASP A 474 -3.46 5.37 -3.95
N GLU A 475 -2.41 6.09 -4.37
CA GLU A 475 -2.23 6.47 -5.79
C GLU A 475 -1.59 5.36 -6.62
N VAL A 476 -0.51 4.75 -6.11
CA VAL A 476 0.29 3.77 -6.85
C VAL A 476 -0.46 2.45 -7.01
N ARG A 477 -1.21 2.02 -5.98
CA ARG A 477 -2.00 0.78 -6.06
C ARG A 477 -3.06 0.90 -7.16
N SER A 478 -3.69 2.06 -7.29
CA SER A 478 -4.65 2.36 -8.35
C SER A 478 -4.04 2.25 -9.76
N GLU A 479 -2.88 2.90 -9.96
CA GLU A 479 -2.19 2.90 -11.26
C GLU A 479 -1.63 1.53 -11.61
N PHE A 480 -1.13 0.79 -10.61
CA PHE A 480 -0.67 -0.57 -10.78
C PHE A 480 -1.79 -1.49 -11.28
N VAL A 481 -2.95 -1.48 -10.61
CA VAL A 481 -4.07 -2.34 -11.00
C VAL A 481 -4.49 -2.04 -12.44
N ILE A 482 -4.66 -0.77 -12.82
CA ILE A 482 -4.98 -0.42 -14.21
C ILE A 482 -3.89 -0.87 -15.17
N PHE A 483 -2.62 -0.66 -14.81
CA PHE A 483 -1.50 -1.07 -15.64
C PHE A 483 -1.57 -2.58 -15.90
N SER A 484 -1.70 -3.41 -14.86
CA SER A 484 -1.84 -4.87 -14.99
C SER A 484 -3.01 -5.26 -15.88
N LEU A 485 -4.17 -4.63 -15.68
CA LEU A 485 -5.39 -4.91 -16.42
C LEU A 485 -5.28 -4.55 -17.91
N SER A 486 -4.56 -3.49 -18.25
CA SER A 486 -4.35 -3.06 -19.64
C SER A 486 -3.55 -4.05 -20.49
N TYR A 487 -2.97 -5.09 -19.90
CA TYR A 487 -2.26 -6.14 -20.63
C TYR A 487 -2.98 -7.49 -20.65
N LEU A 488 -4.06 -7.67 -19.87
CA LEU A 488 -4.76 -8.97 -19.76
C LEU A 488 -5.43 -9.43 -21.06
N PHE A 489 -5.77 -8.52 -21.97
CA PHE A 489 -6.39 -8.86 -23.25
C PHE A 489 -5.37 -9.22 -24.35
N ASN A 490 -4.06 -9.15 -24.07
CA ASN A 490 -3.04 -9.49 -25.07
C ASN A 490 -2.87 -11.01 -25.20
N LEU A 491 -2.71 -11.46 -26.45
CA LEU A 491 -2.63 -12.88 -26.81
C LEU A 491 -1.57 -13.69 -26.01
N PRO A 492 -0.33 -13.19 -25.77
CA PRO A 492 0.67 -13.97 -25.04
C PRO A 492 0.30 -14.28 -23.58
N ILE A 493 -0.48 -13.40 -22.94
CA ILE A 493 -0.97 -13.62 -21.57
C ILE A 493 -2.20 -14.53 -21.60
N LEU A 494 -3.13 -14.29 -22.54
CA LEU A 494 -4.35 -15.10 -22.68
C LEU A 494 -4.06 -16.58 -22.93
N GLN A 495 -2.95 -16.92 -23.57
CA GLN A 495 -2.53 -18.31 -23.80
C GLN A 495 -1.88 -18.97 -22.57
N ASN A 496 -1.38 -18.19 -21.61
CA ASN A 496 -0.76 -18.71 -20.40
C ASN A 496 -1.73 -18.64 -19.21
N HIS A 497 -2.41 -19.77 -18.96
CA HIS A 497 -3.42 -19.90 -17.91
C HIS A 497 -2.90 -19.55 -16.51
N GLN A 498 -1.68 -19.98 -16.14
CA GLN A 498 -1.11 -19.71 -14.82
C GLN A 498 -0.83 -18.21 -14.64
N LEU A 499 -0.26 -17.57 -15.66
CA LEU A 499 0.02 -16.14 -15.64
C LEU A 499 -1.27 -15.30 -15.62
N TYR A 500 -2.29 -15.69 -16.40
CA TYR A 500 -3.59 -15.03 -16.38
C TYR A 500 -4.23 -15.09 -14.99
N CYS A 501 -4.34 -16.30 -14.40
CA CYS A 501 -4.94 -16.50 -13.09
C CYS A 501 -4.20 -15.74 -11.98
N VAL A 502 -2.87 -15.71 -11.97
CA VAL A 502 -2.13 -15.02 -10.90
C VAL A 502 -2.29 -13.50 -10.98
N ILE A 503 -2.31 -12.93 -12.18
CA ILE A 503 -2.58 -11.48 -12.37
C ILE A 503 -3.99 -11.16 -11.89
N GLU A 504 -4.95 -11.99 -12.27
CA GLU A 504 -6.36 -11.84 -11.90
C GLU A 504 -6.58 -11.94 -10.39
N HIS A 505 -5.97 -12.93 -9.73
CA HIS A 505 -5.98 -13.05 -8.26
C HIS A 505 -5.33 -11.86 -7.56
N THR A 506 -4.23 -11.33 -8.13
CA THR A 506 -3.56 -10.15 -7.60
C THR A 506 -4.48 -8.93 -7.66
N VAL A 507 -5.20 -8.73 -8.77
CA VAL A 507 -6.16 -7.64 -8.92
C VAL A 507 -7.33 -7.80 -7.94
N MET A 508 -7.91 -8.99 -7.87
CA MET A 508 -9.02 -9.31 -6.96
C MET A 508 -8.65 -9.02 -5.49
N ARG A 509 -7.48 -9.51 -5.03
CA ARG A 509 -7.03 -9.26 -3.66
C ARG A 509 -6.77 -7.78 -3.39
N ASN A 510 -6.15 -7.06 -4.33
CA ASN A 510 -5.93 -5.62 -4.18
C ASN A 510 -7.26 -4.85 -4.03
N TRP A 511 -8.30 -5.23 -4.78
CA TRP A 511 -9.62 -4.62 -4.62
C TRP A 511 -10.28 -4.95 -3.29
N CYS A 512 -10.23 -6.22 -2.85
CA CYS A 512 -10.85 -6.64 -1.59
C CYS A 512 -10.12 -6.17 -0.34
N TRP A 513 -8.79 -5.95 -0.41
CA TRP A 513 -7.96 -5.51 0.71
C TRP A 513 -7.75 -4.00 0.78
N SER A 514 -8.31 -3.25 -0.17
CA SER A 514 -8.32 -1.79 -0.10
C SER A 514 -9.26 -1.30 0.99
N THR A 515 -8.86 -0.24 1.67
CA THR A 515 -9.71 0.50 2.62
C THR A 515 -10.87 1.16 1.89
N TYR A 516 -11.96 1.49 2.59
CA TYR A 516 -13.13 2.11 1.95
C TYR A 516 -12.79 3.44 1.28
N SER A 517 -11.93 4.26 1.89
CA SER A 517 -11.44 5.51 1.29
C SER A 517 -10.63 5.26 0.02
N GLU A 518 -9.73 4.26 0.02
CA GLU A 518 -8.97 3.86 -1.16
C GLU A 518 -9.89 3.39 -2.28
N THR A 519 -10.86 2.50 -1.99
CA THR A 519 -11.80 1.96 -2.99
C THR A 519 -12.60 3.10 -3.66
N ILE A 520 -13.07 4.07 -2.87
CA ILE A 520 -13.80 5.24 -3.38
C ILE A 520 -12.87 6.11 -4.25
N ALA A 521 -11.68 6.45 -3.76
CA ALA A 521 -10.73 7.27 -4.50
C ALA A 521 -10.32 6.64 -5.84
N ILE A 522 -10.04 5.32 -5.84
CA ILE A 522 -9.74 4.52 -7.04
C ILE A 522 -10.94 4.59 -8.01
N GLY A 523 -12.15 4.38 -7.50
CA GLY A 523 -13.37 4.42 -8.32
C GLY A 523 -13.56 5.76 -9.01
N PHE A 524 -13.53 6.86 -8.26
CA PHE A 524 -13.72 8.19 -8.85
C PHE A 524 -12.57 8.60 -9.77
N ARG A 525 -11.33 8.21 -9.49
CA ARG A 525 -10.19 8.49 -10.39
C ARG A 525 -10.35 7.83 -11.76
N HIS A 526 -10.94 6.64 -11.81
CA HIS A 526 -10.99 5.83 -13.03
C HIS A 526 -12.31 5.93 -13.79
N PHE A 527 -13.41 6.16 -13.08
CA PHE A 527 -14.75 6.16 -13.64
C PHE A 527 -15.43 7.53 -13.61
N SER A 528 -14.69 8.62 -13.38
CA SER A 528 -15.21 9.99 -13.56
C SER A 528 -15.16 10.43 -15.02
N LYS A 529 -16.20 11.15 -15.46
CA LYS A 529 -16.38 11.69 -16.81
C LYS A 529 -15.34 12.75 -17.22
N PRO A 530 -14.93 13.72 -16.38
CA PRO A 530 -13.97 14.74 -16.81
C PRO A 530 -12.54 14.24 -17.05
N ILE A 531 -12.17 13.03 -16.59
CA ILE A 531 -10.80 12.48 -16.66
C ILE A 531 -10.58 11.59 -17.91
N GLN A 532 -11.61 11.34 -18.73
CA GLN A 532 -11.49 10.45 -19.90
C GLN A 532 -10.90 11.13 -21.14
N SER A 533 -9.56 11.24 -21.16
CA SER A 533 -8.77 11.39 -22.40
C SER A 533 -7.73 10.27 -22.59
N SER A 534 -7.67 9.27 -21.70
CA SER A 534 -6.78 8.12 -21.86
C SER A 534 -7.51 6.91 -22.43
N SER A 535 -7.02 6.34 -23.54
CA SER A 535 -7.58 5.17 -24.23
C SER A 535 -7.70 3.91 -23.36
N ARG A 536 -7.01 3.88 -22.20
CA ARG A 536 -6.92 2.71 -21.32
C ARG A 536 -8.16 2.49 -20.46
N THR A 537 -8.92 3.54 -20.12
CA THR A 537 -10.10 3.41 -19.24
C THR A 537 -11.40 3.13 -20.00
N THR A 538 -11.48 3.51 -21.27
CA THR A 538 -12.65 3.28 -22.13
C THR A 538 -12.98 1.79 -22.30
N VAL A 539 -11.98 0.92 -22.21
CA VAL A 539 -12.17 -0.54 -22.32
C VAL A 539 -13.01 -1.09 -21.16
N PHE A 540 -13.03 -0.43 -19.99
CA PHE A 540 -13.80 -0.87 -18.83
C PHE A 540 -15.29 -0.52 -18.89
N LEU A 541 -15.75 0.27 -19.87
CA LEU A 541 -17.14 0.70 -19.96
C LEU A 541 -18.06 -0.32 -20.62
N TYR A 542 -17.52 -1.42 -21.15
CA TYR A 542 -18.27 -2.40 -21.94
C TYR A 542 -18.10 -3.83 -21.40
N PRO A 543 -18.50 -4.13 -20.14
CA PRO A 543 -18.36 -5.48 -19.56
C PRO A 543 -19.07 -6.56 -20.39
N GLY A 544 -20.17 -6.21 -21.05
CA GLY A 544 -20.88 -7.12 -21.97
C GLY A 544 -20.07 -7.56 -23.20
N SER A 545 -18.92 -6.93 -23.50
CA SER A 545 -18.04 -7.34 -24.60
C SER A 545 -17.03 -8.44 -24.22
N PHE A 546 -17.12 -8.97 -22.99
CA PHE A 546 -16.27 -10.05 -22.49
C PHE A 546 -16.49 -11.41 -23.18
N PRO A 547 -17.71 -11.87 -23.53
CA PRO A 547 -17.86 -13.06 -24.36
C PRO A 547 -17.52 -12.74 -25.83
N THR A 548 -18.17 -11.72 -26.40
CA THR A 548 -18.04 -11.31 -27.80
C THR A 548 -17.64 -9.84 -27.90
N PRO A 549 -16.59 -9.48 -28.67
CA PRO A 549 -16.20 -8.08 -28.83
C PRO A 549 -17.33 -7.24 -29.44
N SER A 550 -17.62 -6.07 -28.87
CA SER A 550 -18.62 -5.13 -29.37
C SER A 550 -17.91 -3.90 -29.97
N GLU A 551 -18.24 -3.51 -31.20
CA GLU A 551 -17.67 -2.31 -31.84
C GLU A 551 -16.13 -2.27 -31.86
N GLY A 552 -15.47 -3.43 -31.94
CA GLY A 552 -14.01 -3.54 -31.90
C GLY A 552 -13.38 -3.27 -30.52
N LYS A 553 -14.18 -3.10 -29.46
CA LYS A 553 -13.74 -3.00 -28.08
C LYS A 553 -13.99 -4.33 -27.36
N GLN A 554 -13.01 -4.77 -26.58
CA GLN A 554 -13.01 -6.06 -25.90
C GLN A 554 -12.73 -5.86 -24.42
N TYR A 555 -13.65 -6.31 -23.56
CA TYR A 555 -13.50 -6.19 -22.12
C TYR A 555 -12.33 -7.05 -21.61
N PRO A 556 -11.45 -6.52 -20.74
CA PRO A 556 -10.20 -7.19 -20.42
C PRO A 556 -10.26 -8.08 -19.16
N ILE A 557 -11.36 -8.06 -18.41
CA ILE A 557 -11.48 -8.72 -17.09
C ILE A 557 -12.66 -9.68 -17.07
N CYS A 558 -12.53 -10.77 -16.33
CA CYS A 558 -13.67 -11.60 -15.88
C CYS A 558 -14.79 -10.73 -15.26
N PRO A 559 -16.03 -10.76 -15.80
CA PRO A 559 -17.15 -9.97 -15.31
C PRO A 559 -17.45 -10.18 -13.82
N GLU A 560 -17.26 -11.39 -13.31
CA GLU A 560 -17.45 -11.78 -11.91
C GLU A 560 -16.53 -10.99 -10.98
N ILE A 561 -15.25 -10.82 -11.35
CA ILE A 561 -14.28 -10.07 -10.54
C ILE A 561 -14.57 -8.58 -10.58
N PHE A 562 -15.02 -8.07 -11.73
CA PHE A 562 -15.49 -6.69 -11.81
C PHE A 562 -16.75 -6.47 -10.96
N ARG A 563 -17.65 -7.46 -10.91
CA ARG A 563 -18.83 -7.45 -10.03
C ARG A 563 -18.42 -7.40 -8.55
N MET A 564 -17.39 -8.13 -8.13
CA MET A 564 -16.82 -8.03 -6.77
C MET A 564 -16.32 -6.62 -6.45
N TYR A 565 -15.67 -5.98 -7.41
CA TYR A 565 -15.20 -4.61 -7.24
C TYR A 565 -16.35 -3.64 -7.05
N LEU A 566 -17.40 -3.73 -7.88
CA LEU A 566 -18.59 -2.89 -7.73
C LEU A 566 -19.30 -3.11 -6.40
N ILE A 567 -19.40 -4.36 -5.93
CA ILE A 567 -19.94 -4.67 -4.59
C ILE A 567 -19.09 -4.00 -3.50
N SER A 568 -17.76 -4.08 -3.61
CA SER A 568 -16.84 -3.47 -2.65
C SER A 568 -16.94 -1.94 -2.64
N LEU A 569 -17.07 -1.32 -3.82
CA LEU A 569 -17.27 0.12 -3.98
C LEU A 569 -18.63 0.57 -3.41
N MET A 570 -19.71 -0.13 -3.74
CA MET A 570 -21.05 0.16 -3.21
C MET A 570 -21.10 0.03 -1.69
N ARG A 571 -20.44 -1.00 -1.13
CA ARG A 571 -20.26 -1.16 0.31
C ARG A 571 -19.48 0.00 0.92
N ALA A 572 -18.36 0.39 0.30
CA ALA A 572 -17.53 1.50 0.78
C ALA A 572 -18.32 2.82 0.83
N ILE A 573 -19.05 3.15 -0.24
CA ILE A 573 -19.90 4.33 -0.32
C ILE A 573 -20.99 4.31 0.76
N LYS A 574 -21.68 3.17 0.93
CA LYS A 574 -22.76 3.03 1.91
C LYS A 574 -22.26 3.17 3.35
N ILE A 575 -21.11 2.59 3.69
CA ILE A 575 -20.54 2.66 5.04
C ILE A 575 -20.00 4.05 5.36
N THR A 576 -19.34 4.70 4.39
CA THR A 576 -18.76 6.03 4.58
C THR A 576 -19.77 7.15 4.49
N GLY A 577 -20.95 6.91 3.90
CA GLY A 577 -21.97 7.93 3.65
C GLY A 577 -21.53 8.95 2.58
N HIS A 578 -20.60 8.58 1.70
CA HIS A 578 -20.08 9.48 0.68
C HIS A 578 -21.15 9.79 -0.38
N GLU A 579 -21.43 11.07 -0.62
CA GLU A 579 -22.36 11.50 -1.66
C GLU A 579 -21.71 11.38 -3.05
N VAL A 580 -22.38 10.67 -3.96
CA VAL A 580 -21.88 10.44 -5.33
C VAL A 580 -22.63 11.34 -6.30
N SER A 581 -21.91 12.22 -6.99
CA SER A 581 -22.46 12.97 -8.13
C SER A 581 -22.52 12.07 -9.36
N MET A 582 -23.73 11.62 -9.72
CA MET A 582 -23.94 10.72 -10.86
C MET A 582 -23.68 11.38 -12.22
N ASP A 583 -23.78 12.71 -12.29
CA ASP A 583 -23.50 13.46 -13.52
C ASP A 583 -22.02 13.40 -13.88
N GLU A 584 -21.14 13.21 -12.90
CA GLU A 584 -19.69 13.22 -13.08
C GLU A 584 -19.06 11.82 -13.18
N CYS A 585 -19.84 10.73 -13.12
CA CYS A 585 -19.30 9.37 -13.12
C CYS A 585 -20.07 8.36 -14.00
N TYR A 586 -19.38 7.28 -14.39
CA TYR A 586 -19.92 6.18 -15.20
C TYR A 586 -20.52 5.04 -14.37
N PHE A 587 -20.62 5.19 -13.04
CA PHE A 587 -21.08 4.10 -12.17
C PHE A 587 -22.49 3.61 -12.51
N ALA A 588 -23.42 4.49 -12.90
CA ALA A 588 -24.75 4.09 -13.33
C ALA A 588 -24.72 3.17 -14.55
N GLU A 589 -23.93 3.52 -15.57
CA GLU A 589 -23.79 2.76 -16.82
C GLU A 589 -23.13 1.39 -16.55
N LEU A 590 -22.15 1.33 -15.66
CA LEU A 590 -21.46 0.09 -15.29
C LEU A 590 -22.35 -0.86 -14.49
N VAL A 591 -23.17 -0.32 -13.59
CA VAL A 591 -24.10 -1.12 -12.79
C VAL A 591 -25.25 -1.65 -13.64
N SER A 592 -25.74 -0.85 -14.61
CA SER A 592 -26.89 -1.20 -15.45
C SER A 592 -26.61 -2.27 -16.50
N THR A 593 -25.34 -2.47 -16.85
CA THR A 593 -24.88 -3.49 -17.82
C THR A 593 -24.73 -4.89 -17.21
N LEU A 594 -24.78 -5.02 -15.88
CA LEU A 594 -24.68 -6.29 -15.16
C LEU A 594 -26.02 -6.71 -14.56
N GLY A 595 -26.26 -8.02 -14.49
CA GLY A 595 -27.43 -8.59 -13.82
C GLY A 595 -27.24 -8.72 -12.31
N TRP A 596 -28.29 -8.41 -11.53
CA TRP A 596 -28.25 -8.45 -10.07
C TRP A 596 -29.49 -9.14 -9.46
N PRO A 597 -29.30 -10.18 -8.62
CA PRO A 597 -30.34 -10.77 -7.77
C PRO A 597 -31.06 -9.71 -6.94
N GLU A 598 -32.38 -9.84 -6.85
CA GLU A 598 -33.26 -8.91 -6.12
C GLU A 598 -32.90 -8.87 -4.64
N SER A 599 -32.58 -10.04 -4.08
CA SER A 599 -32.08 -10.20 -2.72
C SER A 599 -30.81 -9.40 -2.43
N MET A 600 -29.99 -8.97 -3.40
CA MET A 600 -28.83 -8.11 -3.13
C MET A 600 -29.14 -6.61 -3.16
N LYS A 601 -30.25 -6.21 -3.79
CA LYS A 601 -30.57 -4.79 -4.02
C LYS A 601 -30.79 -4.01 -2.72
N HIS A 602 -31.36 -4.63 -1.69
CA HIS A 602 -31.54 -3.98 -0.36
C HIS A 602 -30.21 -3.49 0.26
N SER A 603 -29.08 -4.10 -0.13
CA SER A 603 -27.76 -3.74 0.35
C SER A 603 -27.11 -2.60 -0.43
N PHE A 604 -27.68 -2.17 -1.56
CA PHE A 604 -27.09 -1.14 -2.42
C PHE A 604 -27.32 0.28 -1.88
N PRO A 605 -26.48 1.25 -2.30
CA PRO A 605 -26.76 2.67 -2.12
C PRO A 605 -27.88 3.15 -3.06
N ASP A 606 -28.57 4.23 -2.68
CA ASP A 606 -29.77 4.73 -3.39
C ASP A 606 -29.53 5.04 -4.87
N TRP A 607 -28.36 5.56 -5.23
CA TRP A 607 -28.04 5.85 -6.64
C TRP A 607 -27.93 4.59 -7.49
N ALA A 608 -27.43 3.49 -6.92
CA ALA A 608 -27.25 2.22 -7.62
C ALA A 608 -28.61 1.56 -7.83
N LEU A 609 -29.49 1.60 -6.82
CA LEU A 609 -30.88 1.12 -6.92
C LEU A 609 -31.63 1.74 -8.10
N ARG A 610 -31.44 3.04 -8.37
CA ARG A 610 -32.05 3.75 -9.50
C ARG A 610 -31.48 3.35 -10.87
N SER A 611 -30.29 2.76 -10.89
CA SER A 611 -29.54 2.46 -12.12
C SER A 611 -29.60 0.99 -12.53
N VAL A 612 -29.98 0.09 -11.63
CA VAL A 612 -30.11 -1.34 -11.93
C VAL A 612 -31.28 -1.57 -12.87
N ASN A 613 -31.00 -2.07 -14.07
CA ASN A 613 -32.02 -2.52 -15.00
C ASN A 613 -32.76 -3.75 -14.43
N THR A 614 -34.09 -3.77 -14.53
CA THR A 614 -34.94 -4.93 -14.21
C THR A 614 -34.93 -6.00 -15.32
N GLY A 615 -34.11 -5.82 -16.36
CA GLY A 615 -34.04 -6.71 -17.53
C GLY A 615 -33.16 -7.94 -17.28
N THR A 616 -33.80 -9.10 -17.19
CA THR A 616 -33.17 -10.42 -17.14
C THR A 616 -32.52 -10.78 -18.49
N ASN A 617 -31.21 -10.60 -18.64
CA ASN A 617 -30.46 -11.31 -19.68
C ASN A 617 -30.17 -12.74 -19.19
N THR A 618 -31.22 -13.55 -19.06
CA THR A 618 -31.08 -15.00 -18.94
C THR A 618 -30.99 -15.58 -20.33
N ILE A 619 -29.87 -16.24 -20.65
CA ILE A 619 -29.82 -17.18 -21.78
C ILE A 619 -31.00 -18.14 -21.60
N VAL A 620 -31.79 -18.33 -22.66
CA VAL A 620 -32.97 -19.21 -22.62
C VAL A 620 -32.48 -20.64 -22.33
N SER A 621 -32.77 -21.13 -21.12
CA SER A 621 -32.36 -22.44 -20.59
C SER A 621 -32.49 -23.59 -21.61
N ALA A 622 -33.58 -23.58 -22.38
CA ALA A 622 -33.89 -24.62 -23.37
C ALA A 622 -32.95 -24.63 -24.59
N ASP A 623 -32.43 -23.47 -25.02
CA ASP A 623 -31.54 -23.39 -26.18
C ASP A 623 -30.12 -23.85 -25.81
N LEU A 624 -29.70 -23.56 -24.58
CA LEU A 624 -28.43 -24.03 -24.04
C LEU A 624 -28.38 -25.56 -23.93
N GLN A 625 -29.44 -26.18 -23.41
CA GLN A 625 -29.50 -27.64 -23.31
C GLN A 625 -29.49 -28.33 -24.69
N LYS A 626 -30.21 -27.77 -25.68
CA LYS A 626 -30.17 -28.26 -27.07
C LYS A 626 -28.77 -28.15 -27.67
N ALA A 627 -28.08 -27.04 -27.44
CA ALA A 627 -26.71 -26.84 -27.91
C ALA A 627 -25.75 -27.89 -27.32
N VAL A 628 -25.79 -28.11 -26.00
CA VAL A 628 -24.94 -29.11 -25.32
C VAL A 628 -25.23 -30.52 -25.81
N ASN A 629 -26.52 -30.89 -25.97
CA ASN A 629 -26.90 -32.22 -26.48
C ASN A 629 -26.45 -32.41 -27.94
N THR A 630 -26.54 -31.38 -28.77
CA THR A 630 -26.07 -31.41 -30.16
C THR A 630 -24.56 -31.60 -30.21
N ASP A 631 -23.80 -30.81 -29.44
CA ASP A 631 -22.35 -30.91 -29.36
C ASP A 631 -21.88 -32.25 -28.77
N TYR A 632 -22.57 -32.78 -27.77
CA TYR A 632 -22.25 -34.08 -27.18
C TYR A 632 -22.44 -35.23 -28.18
N ASN A 633 -23.56 -35.24 -28.90
CA ASN A 633 -23.85 -36.25 -29.92
C ASN A 633 -22.86 -36.18 -31.10
N LEU A 634 -22.40 -34.98 -31.47
CA LEU A 634 -21.35 -34.79 -32.47
C LEU A 634 -19.98 -35.32 -32.00
N ASN A 635 -19.70 -35.30 -30.70
CA ASN A 635 -18.44 -35.78 -30.12
C ASN A 635 -18.44 -37.30 -29.83
N LEU A 636 -19.60 -37.94 -29.70
CA LEU A 636 -19.74 -39.33 -29.25
C LEU A 636 -19.29 -40.44 -30.23
N GLY A 637 -18.89 -40.13 -31.47
CA GLY A 637 -18.69 -41.18 -32.47
C GLY A 637 -17.77 -40.91 -33.67
N MET A 638 -16.96 -39.85 -33.70
CA MET A 638 -16.10 -39.56 -34.85
C MET A 638 -14.61 -39.44 -34.50
N GLY A 639 -13.75 -39.80 -35.47
CA GLY A 639 -12.30 -39.85 -35.33
C GLY A 639 -11.62 -38.49 -35.06
N ALA A 640 -10.31 -38.54 -34.80
CA ALA A 640 -9.49 -37.41 -34.34
C ALA A 640 -9.62 -36.10 -35.17
N GLU A 641 -10.01 -36.16 -36.45
CA GLU A 641 -10.20 -34.99 -37.33
C GLU A 641 -11.37 -34.09 -36.92
N HIS A 642 -12.47 -34.63 -36.38
CA HIS A 642 -13.63 -33.82 -36.02
C HIS A 642 -13.40 -33.04 -34.71
N TYR A 643 -12.66 -33.64 -33.78
CA TYR A 643 -12.15 -32.96 -32.58
C TYR A 643 -11.21 -31.81 -32.91
N MET A 644 -10.43 -31.93 -34.00
CA MET A 644 -9.58 -30.84 -34.51
C MET A 644 -10.42 -29.68 -35.07
N ASN A 645 -11.50 -29.96 -35.80
CA ASN A 645 -12.41 -28.93 -36.33
C ASN A 645 -13.18 -28.20 -35.21
N TYR A 646 -13.65 -28.92 -34.19
CA TYR A 646 -14.27 -28.32 -32.99
C TYR A 646 -13.28 -27.39 -32.24
N SER A 647 -11.99 -27.75 -32.25
CA SER A 647 -10.91 -26.93 -31.70
C SER A 647 -10.55 -25.71 -32.56
N GLN A 648 -10.79 -25.74 -33.88
CA GLN A 648 -10.38 -24.68 -34.82
C GLN A 648 -11.47 -23.61 -35.04
N ASN A 649 -12.74 -23.95 -34.88
CA ASN A 649 -13.85 -22.99 -35.00
C ASN A 649 -13.92 -22.09 -33.74
N GLN A 650 -13.22 -20.96 -33.79
CA GLN A 650 -13.13 -20.00 -32.67
C GLN A 650 -14.46 -19.30 -32.33
N ASN A 651 -15.42 -19.24 -33.25
CA ASN A 651 -16.53 -18.28 -33.15
C ASN A 651 -17.94 -18.86 -32.89
N GLU A 652 -18.20 -20.16 -33.04
CA GLU A 652 -19.59 -20.67 -32.97
C GLU A 652 -19.83 -21.81 -31.96
N ASN A 653 -18.89 -22.74 -31.74
CA ASN A 653 -19.11 -23.92 -30.86
C ASN A 653 -18.10 -24.03 -29.69
N SER A 654 -17.58 -22.90 -29.22
CA SER A 654 -16.51 -22.81 -28.21
C SER A 654 -16.93 -22.97 -26.72
N PRO A 655 -18.07 -22.44 -26.26
CA PRO A 655 -18.31 -22.25 -24.82
C PRO A 655 -18.95 -23.47 -24.12
N THR A 656 -19.47 -24.43 -24.87
CA THR A 656 -20.20 -25.59 -24.33
C THR A 656 -19.28 -26.74 -23.87
N ILE A 657 -17.97 -26.69 -24.19
CA ILE A 657 -17.04 -27.81 -23.98
C ILE A 657 -17.03 -28.35 -22.54
N LEU A 658 -17.06 -27.47 -21.53
CA LEU A 658 -17.09 -27.88 -20.13
C LEU A 658 -18.43 -28.54 -19.75
N ALA A 659 -19.54 -28.04 -20.28
CA ALA A 659 -20.86 -28.65 -20.13
C ALA A 659 -20.95 -30.01 -20.83
N VAL A 660 -20.29 -30.19 -21.98
CA VAL A 660 -20.18 -31.48 -22.69
C VAL A 660 -19.37 -32.49 -21.87
N ILE A 661 -18.24 -32.08 -21.29
CA ILE A 661 -17.44 -32.94 -20.39
C ILE A 661 -18.26 -33.32 -19.15
N PHE A 662 -18.95 -32.36 -18.55
CA PHE A 662 -19.84 -32.60 -17.42
C PHE A 662 -20.95 -33.61 -17.76
N PHE A 663 -21.63 -33.42 -18.90
CA PHE A 663 -22.65 -34.33 -19.38
C PHE A 663 -22.10 -35.74 -19.64
N HIS A 664 -20.88 -35.84 -20.19
CA HIS A 664 -20.18 -37.10 -20.37
C HIS A 664 -19.95 -37.85 -19.06
N ILE A 665 -19.54 -37.15 -17.99
CA ILE A 665 -19.31 -37.74 -16.66
C ILE A 665 -20.62 -38.26 -16.03
N ILE A 666 -21.75 -37.59 -16.30
CA ILE A 666 -23.05 -38.05 -15.80
C ILE A 666 -23.56 -39.26 -16.58
N GLU A 667 -23.48 -39.24 -17.91
CA GLU A 667 -24.02 -40.29 -18.79
C GLU A 667 -23.16 -41.56 -18.81
N ARG A 668 -21.83 -41.42 -18.82
CA ARG A 668 -20.91 -42.57 -18.85
C ARG A 668 -20.39 -42.88 -17.44
N ARG A 669 -20.68 -44.09 -16.96
CA ARG A 669 -20.15 -44.65 -15.70
C ARG A 669 -18.73 -45.22 -15.81
N ASP A 670 -18.10 -45.13 -16.98
CA ASP A 670 -16.73 -45.59 -17.18
C ASP A 670 -15.74 -44.61 -16.55
N ASN A 671 -14.78 -45.15 -15.80
CA ASN A 671 -13.78 -44.39 -15.03
C ASN A 671 -12.69 -43.71 -15.89
N THR A 672 -12.96 -43.33 -17.15
CA THR A 672 -11.94 -42.78 -18.07
C THR A 672 -12.47 -41.60 -18.89
N LEU A 673 -11.81 -40.46 -18.79
CA LEU A 673 -12.06 -39.29 -19.63
C LEU A 673 -11.18 -39.34 -20.91
N PRO A 674 -11.76 -39.14 -22.12
CA PRO A 674 -10.99 -39.09 -23.38
C PRO A 674 -9.86 -38.06 -23.39
N LEU A 675 -8.69 -38.44 -23.94
CA LEU A 675 -7.50 -37.57 -24.03
C LEU A 675 -7.74 -36.36 -24.96
N GLU A 676 -8.65 -36.50 -25.92
CA GLU A 676 -9.07 -35.49 -26.87
C GLU A 676 -9.63 -34.25 -26.16
N PHE A 677 -10.33 -34.42 -25.03
CA PHE A 677 -10.83 -33.30 -24.24
C PHE A 677 -9.69 -32.44 -23.69
N TYR A 678 -8.62 -33.06 -23.17
CA TYR A 678 -7.44 -32.34 -22.70
C TYR A 678 -6.72 -31.60 -23.85
N LYS A 679 -6.64 -32.20 -25.04
CA LYS A 679 -6.06 -31.55 -26.23
C LYS A 679 -6.86 -30.32 -26.68
N ILE A 680 -8.20 -30.36 -26.58
CA ILE A 680 -9.05 -29.20 -26.86
C ILE A 680 -8.82 -28.11 -25.82
N LEU A 681 -8.85 -28.45 -24.54
CA LEU A 681 -8.65 -27.49 -23.44
C LEU A 681 -7.29 -26.81 -23.51
N GLN A 682 -6.23 -27.54 -23.89
CA GLN A 682 -4.88 -26.98 -24.06
C GLN A 682 -4.79 -25.87 -25.12
N ARG A 683 -5.71 -25.86 -26.11
CA ARG A 683 -5.75 -24.87 -27.19
C ARG A 683 -6.66 -23.67 -26.89
N LYS A 684 -7.51 -23.79 -25.88
CA LYS A 684 -8.38 -22.71 -25.43
C LYS A 684 -7.55 -21.68 -24.67
N SER A 685 -7.90 -20.41 -24.80
CA SER A 685 -7.31 -19.34 -24.00
C SER A 685 -7.90 -19.36 -22.58
N ALA A 686 -7.22 -18.72 -21.63
CA ALA A 686 -7.72 -18.57 -20.27
C ALA A 686 -9.11 -17.89 -20.23
N ARG A 687 -9.34 -16.93 -21.13
CA ARG A 687 -10.65 -16.29 -21.32
C ARG A 687 -11.71 -17.29 -21.78
N ASP A 688 -11.39 -18.16 -22.74
CA ASP A 688 -12.34 -19.16 -23.23
C ASP A 688 -12.73 -20.14 -22.11
N ILE A 689 -11.78 -20.47 -21.21
CA ILE A 689 -12.06 -21.30 -20.03
C ILE A 689 -13.00 -20.58 -19.06
N VAL A 690 -12.84 -19.26 -18.84
CA VAL A 690 -13.78 -18.47 -18.03
C VAL A 690 -15.18 -18.51 -18.63
N ILE A 691 -15.30 -18.24 -19.93
CA ILE A 691 -16.59 -18.28 -20.65
C ILE A 691 -17.20 -19.68 -20.56
N ALA A 692 -16.42 -20.73 -20.82
CA ALA A 692 -16.91 -22.10 -20.73
C ALA A 692 -17.35 -22.48 -19.32
N THR A 693 -16.73 -21.92 -18.28
CA THR A 693 -17.13 -22.17 -16.89
C THR A 693 -18.48 -21.51 -16.59
N ASN A 694 -18.70 -20.29 -17.07
CA ASN A 694 -19.99 -19.60 -16.91
C ASN A 694 -21.12 -20.37 -17.61
N TYR A 695 -20.86 -20.88 -18.82
CA TYR A 695 -21.80 -21.73 -19.54
C TYR A 695 -22.06 -23.07 -18.84
N LEU A 696 -21.03 -23.67 -18.21
CA LEU A 696 -21.21 -24.86 -17.37
C LEU A 696 -22.14 -24.57 -16.19
N VAL A 697 -21.95 -23.45 -15.49
CA VAL A 697 -22.80 -23.06 -14.36
C VAL A 697 -24.25 -22.87 -14.82
N ASP A 698 -24.48 -22.14 -15.91
CA ASP A 698 -25.83 -21.94 -16.46
C ASP A 698 -26.49 -23.27 -16.85
N TYR A 699 -25.73 -24.19 -17.47
CA TYR A 699 -26.22 -25.51 -17.87
C TYR A 699 -26.57 -26.39 -16.67
N VAL A 700 -25.72 -26.41 -15.64
CA VAL A 700 -25.97 -27.20 -14.41
C VAL A 700 -27.22 -26.68 -13.70
N ILE A 701 -27.35 -25.36 -13.54
CA ILE A 701 -28.52 -24.76 -12.89
C ILE A 701 -29.78 -25.06 -13.71
N ALA A 702 -29.72 -24.95 -15.03
CA ALA A 702 -30.81 -25.34 -15.92
C ALA A 702 -31.23 -26.81 -15.73
N LYS A 703 -30.26 -27.73 -15.64
CA LYS A 703 -30.52 -29.16 -15.45
C LYS A 703 -31.15 -29.46 -14.08
N ILE A 704 -30.69 -28.80 -13.01
CA ILE A 704 -31.30 -28.96 -11.67
C ILE A 704 -32.73 -28.41 -11.64
N LYS A 705 -33.01 -27.31 -12.37
CA LYS A 705 -34.35 -26.74 -12.45
C LYS A 705 -35.36 -27.68 -13.12
N ASP A 706 -34.92 -28.43 -14.13
CA ASP A 706 -35.80 -29.39 -14.82
C ASP A 706 -36.06 -30.66 -13.98
N ASP A 707 -35.15 -31.00 -13.05
CA ASP A 707 -35.20 -32.20 -12.21
C ASP A 707 -35.49 -31.92 -10.71
N LEU A 708 -36.14 -30.79 -10.36
CA LEU A 708 -36.34 -30.30 -8.98
C LEU A 708 -36.97 -31.31 -7.99
N ASP A 709 -37.72 -32.30 -8.49
CA ASP A 709 -38.42 -33.29 -7.66
C ASP A 709 -37.56 -34.53 -7.30
N ASN A 710 -36.34 -34.65 -7.82
CA ASN A 710 -35.50 -35.85 -7.65
C ASN A 710 -34.20 -35.57 -6.87
N ASN A 711 -34.19 -35.81 -5.55
CA ASN A 711 -32.99 -35.62 -4.72
C ASN A 711 -31.77 -36.49 -5.17
N GLU A 712 -32.01 -37.64 -5.81
CA GLU A 712 -30.91 -38.49 -6.33
C GLU A 712 -30.23 -37.86 -7.55
N SER A 713 -30.95 -37.04 -8.34
CA SER A 713 -30.39 -36.32 -9.49
C SER A 713 -29.47 -35.20 -9.00
N PHE A 714 -29.86 -34.44 -7.98
CA PHE A 714 -29.03 -33.38 -7.39
C PHE A 714 -27.70 -33.92 -6.86
N SER A 715 -27.73 -35.01 -6.08
CA SER A 715 -26.51 -35.63 -5.54
C SER A 715 -25.57 -36.11 -6.65
N SER A 716 -26.13 -36.67 -7.73
CA SER A 716 -25.35 -37.13 -8.90
C SER A 716 -24.71 -35.97 -9.66
N ILE A 717 -25.46 -34.88 -9.86
CA ILE A 717 -25.01 -33.64 -10.51
C ILE A 717 -23.89 -32.98 -9.69
N SER A 718 -24.10 -32.83 -8.38
CA SER A 718 -23.13 -32.28 -7.42
C SER A 718 -21.83 -33.10 -7.44
N LYS A 719 -21.94 -34.44 -7.34
CA LYS A 719 -20.79 -35.35 -7.41
C LYS A 719 -20.01 -35.22 -8.72
N ALA A 720 -20.69 -35.14 -9.87
CA ALA A 720 -20.02 -34.99 -11.16
C ALA A 720 -19.23 -33.67 -11.26
N LEU A 721 -19.76 -32.56 -10.73
CA LEU A 721 -19.05 -31.29 -10.63
C LEU A 721 -17.79 -31.39 -9.75
N ILE A 722 -17.89 -32.06 -8.60
CA ILE A 722 -16.77 -32.28 -7.68
C ILE A 722 -15.67 -33.13 -8.36
N GLU A 723 -16.06 -34.18 -9.09
CA GLU A 723 -15.13 -35.02 -9.84
C GLU A 723 -14.39 -34.23 -10.93
N MET A 724 -15.04 -33.28 -11.62
CA MET A 724 -14.36 -32.41 -12.58
C MET A 724 -13.20 -31.61 -11.97
N VAL A 725 -13.30 -31.25 -10.69
CA VAL A 725 -12.30 -30.45 -9.98
C VAL A 725 -11.19 -31.30 -9.38
N PHE A 726 -11.52 -32.31 -8.57
CA PHE A 726 -10.52 -33.06 -7.79
C PHE A 726 -9.99 -34.31 -8.47
N ARG A 727 -10.79 -34.95 -9.34
CA ARG A 727 -10.43 -36.19 -10.01
C ARG A 727 -9.88 -35.94 -11.40
N TRP A 728 -10.55 -35.11 -12.20
CA TRP A 728 -10.24 -34.90 -13.60
C TRP A 728 -9.43 -33.63 -13.90
N HIS A 729 -9.36 -32.69 -12.95
CA HIS A 729 -8.63 -31.42 -13.07
C HIS A 729 -8.95 -30.62 -14.33
N VAL A 730 -10.21 -30.63 -14.73
CA VAL A 730 -10.69 -29.92 -15.92
C VAL A 730 -10.95 -28.45 -15.59
N VAL A 731 -11.41 -28.16 -14.37
CA VAL A 731 -11.66 -26.80 -13.87
C VAL A 731 -11.06 -26.67 -12.47
N SER A 732 -10.50 -25.51 -12.15
CA SER A 732 -9.96 -25.24 -10.81
C SER A 732 -11.07 -24.88 -9.81
N ALA A 733 -10.88 -25.25 -8.55
CA ALA A 733 -11.88 -25.06 -7.50
C ALA A 733 -12.29 -23.58 -7.31
N ASP A 734 -11.30 -22.70 -7.29
CA ASP A 734 -11.46 -21.25 -7.20
C ASP A 734 -12.29 -20.66 -8.35
N ARG A 735 -12.03 -21.08 -9.59
CA ARG A 735 -12.78 -20.61 -10.77
C ARG A 735 -14.23 -21.05 -10.73
N LEU A 736 -14.49 -22.32 -10.40
CA LEU A 736 -15.84 -22.85 -10.30
C LEU A 736 -16.64 -22.14 -9.19
N LEU A 737 -16.04 -21.98 -8.00
CA LEU A 737 -16.68 -21.29 -6.88
C LEU A 737 -16.97 -19.82 -7.19
N LEU A 738 -16.02 -19.13 -7.84
CA LEU A 738 -16.20 -17.74 -8.26
C LEU A 738 -17.41 -17.60 -9.21
N ALA A 739 -17.51 -18.47 -10.21
CA ALA A 739 -18.62 -18.48 -11.15
C ALA A 739 -19.94 -18.81 -10.45
N LEU A 740 -20.00 -19.83 -9.58
CA LEU A 740 -21.21 -20.19 -8.83
C LEU A 740 -21.73 -19.04 -7.95
N VAL A 741 -20.85 -18.25 -7.34
CA VAL A 741 -21.26 -17.16 -6.44
C VAL A 741 -21.65 -15.88 -7.18
N LEU A 742 -20.94 -15.53 -8.26
CA LEU A 742 -21.02 -14.19 -8.86
C LEU A 742 -21.52 -14.16 -10.30
N HIS A 743 -21.69 -15.29 -10.98
CA HIS A 743 -22.33 -15.34 -12.29
C HIS A 743 -23.87 -15.26 -12.20
N PRO A 744 -24.56 -15.95 -11.24
CA PRO A 744 -26.02 -15.91 -11.16
C PRO A 744 -26.60 -14.50 -11.07
N THR A 745 -27.64 -14.24 -11.87
CA THR A 745 -28.27 -12.92 -12.04
C THR A 745 -29.64 -12.79 -11.36
N ASN A 746 -30.23 -13.89 -10.88
CA ASN A 746 -31.53 -13.90 -10.22
C ASN A 746 -31.50 -14.73 -8.93
N ASP A 747 -32.45 -14.50 -8.02
CA ASP A 747 -32.46 -15.12 -6.69
C ASP A 747 -32.59 -16.65 -6.74
N GLU A 748 -33.35 -17.17 -7.70
CA GLU A 748 -33.59 -18.61 -7.85
C GLU A 748 -32.32 -19.35 -8.31
N THR A 749 -31.62 -18.82 -9.32
CA THR A 749 -30.34 -19.38 -9.79
C THR A 749 -29.25 -19.20 -8.74
N SER A 750 -29.24 -18.08 -8.01
CA SER A 750 -28.36 -17.88 -6.87
C SER A 750 -28.60 -18.89 -5.75
N HIS A 751 -29.86 -19.22 -5.44
CA HIS A 751 -30.18 -20.21 -4.41
C HIS A 751 -29.63 -21.60 -4.77
N ILE A 752 -29.89 -22.08 -5.99
CA ILE A 752 -29.37 -23.37 -6.48
C ILE A 752 -27.84 -23.37 -6.48
N ALA A 753 -27.21 -22.30 -6.95
CA ALA A 753 -25.76 -22.20 -6.97
C ALA A 753 -25.15 -22.24 -5.55
N MET A 754 -25.80 -21.60 -4.56
CA MET A 754 -25.36 -21.66 -3.16
C MET A 754 -25.50 -23.05 -2.54
N LEU A 755 -26.51 -23.84 -2.95
CA LEU A 755 -26.61 -25.26 -2.54
C LEU A 755 -25.44 -26.09 -3.10
N LEU A 756 -25.06 -25.87 -4.36
CA LEU A 756 -23.88 -26.51 -4.96
C LEU A 756 -22.57 -26.09 -4.26
N VAL A 757 -22.44 -24.82 -3.90
CA VAL A 757 -21.30 -24.31 -3.12
C VAL A 757 -21.23 -24.96 -1.74
N HIS A 758 -22.37 -25.13 -1.07
CA HIS A 758 -22.45 -25.82 0.21
C HIS A 758 -21.95 -27.26 0.07
N ASP A 759 -22.50 -28.02 -0.87
CA ASP A 759 -22.06 -29.40 -1.13
C ASP A 759 -20.56 -29.48 -1.42
N PHE A 760 -20.05 -28.63 -2.32
CA PHE A 760 -18.63 -28.56 -2.65
C PHE A 760 -17.74 -28.33 -1.40
N CYS A 761 -18.15 -27.41 -0.52
CA CYS A 761 -17.40 -27.10 0.71
C CYS A 761 -17.43 -28.24 1.74
N THR A 762 -18.39 -29.16 1.66
CA THR A 762 -18.50 -30.31 2.58
C THR A 762 -17.76 -31.57 2.10
N VAL A 763 -17.21 -31.54 0.89
CA VAL A 763 -16.47 -32.68 0.32
C VAL A 763 -15.20 -32.94 1.09
N LYS A 764 -14.96 -34.21 1.44
CA LYS A 764 -13.77 -34.66 2.15
C LYS A 764 -12.46 -34.18 1.52
N ASP A 765 -12.34 -34.25 0.19
CA ASP A 765 -11.15 -33.77 -0.53
C ASP A 765 -10.86 -32.28 -0.30
N PHE A 766 -11.89 -31.45 -0.12
CA PHE A 766 -11.76 -30.04 0.19
C PHE A 766 -11.50 -29.80 1.69
N THR A 767 -12.32 -30.39 2.57
CA THR A 767 -12.20 -30.24 4.03
C THR A 767 -10.84 -30.72 4.53
N ASP A 768 -10.39 -31.89 4.07
CA ASP A 768 -9.09 -32.45 4.45
C ASP A 768 -7.95 -31.51 4.04
N ARG A 769 -8.07 -30.79 2.91
CA ARG A 769 -7.04 -29.84 2.44
C ARG A 769 -6.99 -28.60 3.31
N VAL A 770 -8.16 -28.05 3.66
CA VAL A 770 -8.30 -26.87 4.53
C VAL A 770 -7.85 -27.17 5.95
N GLU A 771 -8.30 -28.29 6.53
CA GLU A 771 -7.92 -28.71 7.89
C GLU A 771 -6.42 -28.96 8.01
N TYR A 772 -5.82 -29.64 7.03
CA TYR A 772 -4.37 -29.84 7.03
C TYR A 772 -3.63 -28.51 6.93
N PHE A 773 -4.07 -27.61 6.04
CA PHE A 773 -3.47 -26.29 5.88
C PHE A 773 -3.51 -25.51 7.19
N HIS A 774 -4.65 -25.48 7.87
CA HIS A 774 -4.81 -24.78 9.14
C HIS A 774 -4.01 -25.43 10.29
N ALA A 775 -3.91 -26.76 10.32
CA ALA A 775 -3.22 -27.47 11.39
C ALA A 775 -1.68 -27.47 11.27
N HIS A 776 -1.14 -27.42 10.04
CA HIS A 776 0.29 -27.68 9.80
C HIS A 776 1.08 -26.49 9.24
N LEU A 777 0.44 -25.48 8.65
CA LEU A 777 1.15 -24.29 8.17
C LEU A 777 1.18 -23.20 9.25
N PRO A 778 2.37 -22.70 9.63
CA PRO A 778 2.47 -21.59 10.56
C PRO A 778 1.91 -20.30 9.96
N ARG A 779 1.56 -19.33 10.82
CA ARG A 779 1.20 -17.98 10.35
C ARG A 779 2.34 -17.41 9.51
N LYS A 780 2.00 -16.62 8.49
CA LYS A 780 2.95 -16.07 7.50
C LYS A 780 4.14 -15.33 8.14
N ASP A 781 3.96 -14.80 9.34
CA ASP A 781 4.95 -14.05 10.11
C ASP A 781 6.07 -14.94 10.71
N HIS A 782 5.92 -16.28 10.70
CA HIS A 782 6.91 -17.25 11.15
C HIS A 782 7.58 -17.92 9.94
N HIS A 783 8.49 -17.15 9.35
CA HIS A 783 8.88 -17.28 7.95
C HIS A 783 9.76 -18.51 7.59
N SER A 784 10.61 -18.99 8.49
CA SER A 784 11.62 -20.03 8.16
C SER A 784 11.03 -21.43 7.99
N GLU A 785 9.97 -21.79 8.73
CA GLU A 785 9.32 -23.10 8.60
C GLU A 785 8.19 -23.10 7.56
N TYR A 786 7.62 -21.94 7.26
CA TYR A 786 6.48 -21.82 6.36
C TYR A 786 6.74 -22.45 4.99
N ILE A 787 7.88 -22.12 4.36
CA ILE A 787 8.20 -22.59 3.01
C ILE A 787 8.41 -24.11 3.00
N ARG A 788 9.07 -24.65 4.04
CA ARG A 788 9.27 -26.10 4.17
C ARG A 788 7.92 -26.83 4.30
N LYS A 789 7.04 -26.34 5.18
CA LYS A 789 5.69 -26.89 5.35
C LYS A 789 4.80 -26.73 4.12
N LEU A 790 4.98 -25.66 3.35
CA LEU A 790 4.29 -25.46 2.07
C LEU A 790 4.75 -26.48 1.02
N VAL A 791 6.06 -26.72 0.92
CA VAL A 791 6.60 -27.79 0.06
C VAL A 791 6.06 -29.15 0.49
N ASP A 792 5.98 -29.43 1.80
CA ASP A 792 5.38 -30.67 2.32
C ASP A 792 3.89 -30.77 1.93
N TYR A 793 3.12 -29.68 2.05
CA TYR A 793 1.70 -29.65 1.66
C TYR A 793 1.50 -30.02 0.19
N HIS A 794 2.32 -29.47 -0.71
CA HIS A 794 2.26 -29.81 -2.12
C HIS A 794 2.81 -31.22 -2.38
N THR A 795 3.93 -31.63 -1.77
CA THR A 795 4.59 -32.92 -2.07
C THR A 795 3.83 -34.13 -1.53
N VAL A 796 3.41 -34.09 -0.26
CA VAL A 796 2.79 -35.23 0.44
C VAL A 796 1.42 -35.58 -0.13
N ARG A 797 0.68 -34.63 -0.70
CA ARG A 797 -0.64 -34.90 -1.29
C ARG A 797 -0.64 -34.98 -2.81
N PHE A 798 0.15 -34.19 -3.54
CA PHE A 798 0.19 -34.38 -5.00
C PHE A 798 0.74 -35.77 -5.37
N LEU A 799 1.69 -36.34 -4.61
CA LEU A 799 2.19 -37.68 -4.90
C LEU A 799 1.32 -38.82 -4.33
N LYS A 800 0.64 -38.64 -3.19
CA LYS A 800 -0.26 -39.67 -2.65
C LYS A 800 -1.61 -39.75 -3.36
N THR A 801 -2.07 -38.67 -3.99
CA THR A 801 -3.34 -38.64 -4.73
C THR A 801 -3.16 -39.02 -6.21
N TYR A 802 -1.96 -38.86 -6.78
CA TYR A 802 -1.71 -39.01 -8.23
C TYR A 802 -0.58 -39.99 -8.60
N GLY A 803 -0.04 -40.74 -7.63
CA GLY A 803 0.84 -41.89 -7.90
C GLY A 803 0.01 -43.14 -8.24
N GLY A 804 -0.59 -43.16 -9.42
CA GLY A 804 -1.30 -44.30 -10.02
C GLY A 804 -1.04 -44.34 -11.51
#